data_AF-A0A674B1K8-F1
#
_entry.id   AF-A0A674B1K8-F1
#
_cell.length_a   1.000
_cell.length_b   1.000
_cell.length_c   1.000
_cell.angle_alpha   90.00
_cell.angle_beta   90.00
_cell.angle_gamma   90.00
#
_symmetry.space_group_name_H-M   'P 1'
#
loop_
_entity.id
_entity.type
_entity.pdbx_description
1 polymer ?
#
loop_
_entity_poly.entity_id
_entity_poly.type
_entity_poly.pdbx_seq_one_letter_code
_entity_poly.pdbx_strand_id
1 'polypeptide(L)'
;MDQQYLLKVICYHQGVLDYADLADIGCGEDVICALDENEVFSVALCNGNKSVIAKTKVRRCKAQQCDGCNDLHLCKFYLFGDCKNSRGRRTCRFGHDLNSEHNSRVLREHKLETLSRQEIRQLLLQNDNSLLPPVCSSYNKGAGLYGNCPDQEGCRRLHVCDRYIRGTCSSGADCNRCHDFFEPHPQRTLQQRGVPNDLMTSMLSTYRNIQAMKNEGAGSAASINRPQSCPPRNTGRRLQEQTAGLCSLGNNVSEQNEICLFFVKGDCKQGEKCWRVHFKMPYKWEVKDGQTWSALPENEVIERDFCDPSKIHSEGSDCVHFDSMSLGFSEVRRLSTVSSVTEPTFVLTTEWAWFWEDEYGKWVQYASIVSGKHRLSSITSEDLEKRYQEDQSAVVKFTAGQQSYELSFRDMTQYNERYGTIRMVRRRPVFVSTVDAQAARSRRNGPRNPSQNFRAVPGFWDKSAIPDIGYRTVTLLSSDRDYQKVQELFNKTMRGFKITSIERVQNRDLWVVFQWKRDLMKKNNGGKNSKELHLFHGTDPKHVDAICRDNFDWRLCGTNGTVYGEGSYFARDAKYSHSYTSDSGVRSMFACRVLVGDYTRGNSDLCRPPPKGEGSPTLYDSCVDNVLNPSIYVVFEKHQVYPEFLIKYDDGVMHWTSSAPAPTKTVSIQSTSLTPKSNQIQATAAATPSKTCFLYSGLLTQPIHFVNETSLISVF
;
A
#
# COMPACT_ATOMS: atom_id res chain seq x y z
N MET A 1 1.90 2.05 -40.82
CA MET A 1 2.69 1.61 -39.64
C MET A 1 3.72 0.59 -40.12
N ASP A 2 4.97 0.68 -39.67
CA ASP A 2 6.04 -0.27 -40.05
C ASP A 2 5.84 -1.64 -39.36
N GLN A 3 6.12 -2.72 -40.08
CA GLN A 3 6.01 -4.10 -39.60
C GLN A 3 6.91 -4.35 -38.38
N GLN A 4 8.10 -3.73 -38.34
CA GLN A 4 9.01 -3.82 -37.19
C GLN A 4 8.43 -3.15 -35.94
N TYR A 5 7.74 -2.02 -36.12
CA TYR A 5 7.08 -1.33 -35.01
C TYR A 5 5.93 -2.17 -34.45
N LEU A 6 5.11 -2.77 -35.31
CA LEU A 6 4.02 -3.66 -34.88
C LEU A 6 4.56 -4.90 -34.15
N LEU A 7 5.63 -5.51 -34.66
CA LEU A 7 6.28 -6.65 -33.99
C LEU A 7 6.77 -6.26 -32.59
N LYS A 8 7.35 -5.06 -32.45
CA LYS A 8 7.81 -4.53 -31.17
C LYS A 8 6.65 -4.36 -30.18
N VAL A 9 5.55 -3.74 -30.61
CA VAL A 9 4.34 -3.58 -29.80
C VAL A 9 3.80 -4.95 -29.36
N ILE A 10 3.64 -5.90 -30.28
CA ILE A 10 3.12 -7.23 -29.93
C ILE A 10 4.06 -7.94 -28.93
N CYS A 11 5.39 -7.87 -29.11
CA CYS A 11 6.34 -8.45 -28.16
C CYS A 11 6.30 -7.76 -26.78
N TYR A 12 6.05 -6.45 -26.74
CA TYR A 12 5.85 -5.69 -25.51
C TYR A 12 4.59 -6.17 -24.75
N HIS A 13 3.50 -6.44 -25.48
CA HIS A 13 2.24 -6.97 -24.96
C HIS A 13 2.25 -8.51 -24.82
N GLN A 14 3.33 -9.08 -24.28
CA GLN A 14 3.46 -10.54 -24.05
C GLN A 14 3.35 -11.42 -25.31
N GLY A 15 3.66 -10.86 -26.48
CA GLY A 15 3.76 -11.61 -27.74
C GLY A 15 2.42 -11.88 -28.42
N VAL A 16 1.32 -11.28 -27.98
CA VAL A 16 -0.02 -11.36 -28.57
C VAL A 16 -0.77 -10.03 -28.44
N LEU A 17 -1.64 -9.71 -29.39
CA LEU A 17 -2.51 -8.53 -29.34
C LEU A 17 -3.85 -8.83 -30.02
N ASP A 18 -4.97 -8.36 -29.47
CA ASP A 18 -6.29 -8.58 -30.07
C ASP A 18 -6.52 -7.66 -31.27
N TYR A 19 -7.31 -8.09 -32.26
CA TYR A 19 -7.61 -7.28 -33.45
C TYR A 19 -8.30 -5.96 -33.10
N ALA A 20 -9.07 -5.93 -32.02
CA ALA A 20 -9.71 -4.70 -31.54
C ALA A 20 -8.65 -3.66 -31.11
N ASP A 21 -7.60 -4.10 -30.43
CA ASP A 21 -6.53 -3.23 -29.92
C ASP A 21 -5.60 -2.74 -31.06
N LEU A 22 -5.58 -3.42 -32.21
CA LEU A 22 -4.84 -2.97 -33.40
C LEU A 22 -5.41 -1.67 -33.97
N ALA A 23 -6.74 -1.49 -33.89
CA ALA A 23 -7.38 -0.26 -34.36
C ALA A 23 -6.96 0.94 -33.51
N ASP A 24 -6.81 0.74 -32.19
CA ASP A 24 -6.47 1.79 -31.23
C ASP A 24 -5.02 2.28 -31.34
N ILE A 25 -4.12 1.46 -31.87
CA ILE A 25 -2.73 1.86 -32.17
C ILE A 25 -2.58 2.53 -33.56
N GLY A 26 -3.68 2.75 -34.28
CA GLY A 26 -3.66 3.40 -35.59
C GLY A 26 -3.22 2.49 -36.74
N CYS A 27 -3.41 1.17 -36.61
CA CYS A 27 -3.30 0.27 -37.76
C CYS A 27 -4.54 0.46 -38.65
N GLY A 28 -4.35 1.01 -39.86
CA GLY A 28 -5.41 1.05 -40.87
C GLY A 28 -5.84 -0.36 -41.30
N GLU A 29 -7.06 -0.49 -41.84
CA GLU A 29 -7.64 -1.77 -42.28
C GLU A 29 -6.73 -2.53 -43.27
N ASP A 30 -5.94 -1.81 -44.08
CA ASP A 30 -4.98 -2.37 -45.04
C ASP A 30 -3.84 -3.15 -44.36
N VAL A 31 -3.35 -2.68 -43.21
CA VAL A 31 -2.30 -3.37 -42.43
C VAL A 31 -2.88 -4.64 -41.82
N ILE A 32 -4.11 -4.56 -41.30
CA ILE A 32 -4.81 -5.68 -40.66
C ILE A 32 -5.07 -6.81 -41.67
N CYS A 33 -5.43 -6.47 -42.92
CA CYS A 33 -5.60 -7.46 -44.00
C CYS A 33 -4.28 -8.13 -44.39
N ALA A 34 -3.13 -7.43 -44.30
CA ALA A 34 -1.81 -7.97 -44.64
C ALA A 34 -1.19 -8.88 -43.55
N LEU A 35 -1.81 -8.98 -42.35
CA LEU A 35 -1.31 -9.83 -41.26
C LEU A 35 -1.64 -11.31 -41.45
N ASP A 36 -2.72 -11.62 -42.15
CA ASP A 36 -3.15 -13.01 -42.40
C ASP A 36 -2.17 -13.78 -43.32
N GLU A 37 -1.31 -13.08 -44.08
CA GLU A 37 -0.35 -13.66 -45.05
C GLU A 37 1.14 -13.52 -44.63
N ASN A 38 1.42 -13.13 -43.40
CA ASN A 38 2.76 -12.70 -42.99
C ASN A 38 3.57 -13.79 -42.25
N GLU A 39 4.83 -14.02 -42.64
CA GLU A 39 5.72 -15.00 -41.96
C GLU A 39 6.09 -14.63 -40.50
N VAL A 40 5.89 -13.37 -40.11
CA VAL A 40 6.25 -12.81 -38.78
C VAL A 40 5.08 -12.85 -37.80
N PHE A 41 3.85 -13.07 -38.29
CA PHE A 41 2.65 -13.05 -37.46
C PHE A 41 1.82 -14.32 -37.63
N SER A 42 1.17 -14.73 -36.56
CA SER A 42 0.11 -15.75 -36.53
C SER A 42 -1.20 -15.04 -36.30
N VAL A 43 -2.28 -15.55 -36.87
CA VAL A 43 -3.61 -15.06 -36.60
C VAL A 43 -4.46 -16.22 -36.09
N ALA A 44 -4.67 -16.22 -34.77
CA ALA A 44 -5.38 -17.28 -34.10
C ALA A 44 -6.63 -16.75 -33.40
N LEU A 45 -7.61 -17.64 -33.25
CA LEU A 45 -8.74 -17.37 -32.36
C LEU A 45 -8.33 -17.70 -30.92
N CYS A 46 -8.14 -16.67 -30.12
CA CYS A 46 -7.90 -16.77 -28.69
C CYS A 46 -9.20 -16.44 -27.95
N ASN A 47 -9.77 -17.41 -27.24
CA ASN A 47 -11.03 -17.24 -26.50
C ASN A 47 -12.22 -16.72 -27.33
N GLY A 48 -12.26 -17.05 -28.64
CA GLY A 48 -13.31 -16.60 -29.56
C GLY A 48 -13.04 -15.24 -30.23
N ASN A 49 -11.98 -14.53 -29.84
CA ASN A 49 -11.54 -13.29 -30.48
C ASN A 49 -10.39 -13.55 -31.45
N LYS A 50 -10.33 -12.79 -32.55
CA LYS A 50 -9.22 -12.84 -33.51
C LYS A 50 -8.04 -12.07 -32.89
N SER A 51 -6.89 -12.71 -32.74
CA SER A 51 -5.69 -12.12 -32.14
C SER A 51 -4.45 -12.38 -33.01
N VAL A 52 -3.50 -11.44 -32.99
CA VAL A 52 -2.23 -11.53 -33.71
C VAL A 52 -1.12 -11.93 -32.75
N ILE A 53 -0.40 -13.00 -33.06
CA ILE A 53 0.69 -13.55 -32.24
C ILE A 53 2.02 -13.38 -32.98
N ALA A 54 3.07 -12.91 -32.29
CA ALA A 54 4.38 -12.76 -32.88
C ALA A 54 5.10 -14.11 -33.12
N LYS A 55 5.60 -14.32 -34.33
CA LYS A 55 6.35 -15.51 -34.76
C LYS A 55 7.78 -15.17 -35.15
N THR A 56 8.66 -16.16 -35.02
CA THR A 56 10.00 -16.10 -35.60
C THR A 56 10.56 -17.48 -35.89
N LYS A 57 11.45 -17.58 -36.88
CA LYS A 57 12.25 -18.77 -37.18
C LYS A 57 13.54 -18.85 -36.34
N VAL A 58 13.96 -17.75 -35.70
CA VAL A 58 15.19 -17.68 -34.88
C VAL A 58 15.07 -18.56 -33.63
N ARG A 59 16.10 -19.36 -33.33
CA ARG A 59 16.21 -20.14 -32.09
C ARG A 59 17.50 -19.80 -31.35
N ARG A 60 17.68 -20.38 -30.16
CA ARG A 60 18.92 -20.29 -29.39
C ARG A 60 19.84 -21.47 -29.72
N CYS A 61 21.07 -21.16 -30.11
CA CYS A 61 22.08 -22.19 -30.38
C CYS A 61 22.42 -22.97 -29.10
N LYS A 62 22.53 -24.29 -29.22
CA LYS A 62 22.83 -25.19 -28.09
C LYS A 62 24.31 -25.57 -27.99
N ALA A 63 25.09 -25.31 -29.04
CA ALA A 63 26.50 -25.64 -29.09
C ALA A 63 27.33 -24.66 -28.24
N GLN A 64 28.35 -25.18 -27.55
CA GLN A 64 29.32 -24.34 -26.82
C GLN A 64 30.40 -23.78 -27.75
N GLN A 65 30.72 -24.51 -28.83
CA GLN A 65 31.59 -24.09 -29.91
C GLN A 65 30.80 -24.28 -31.20
N CYS A 66 30.64 -23.21 -31.97
CA CYS A 66 29.85 -23.20 -33.18
C CYS A 66 30.61 -22.43 -34.26
N ASP A 67 30.85 -23.09 -35.39
CA ASP A 67 31.61 -22.53 -36.53
C ASP A 67 30.72 -21.71 -37.48
N GLY A 68 29.50 -21.37 -37.05
CA GLY A 68 28.51 -20.59 -37.79
C GLY A 68 27.14 -21.28 -37.84
N CYS A 69 26.09 -20.58 -37.41
CA CYS A 69 24.69 -21.02 -37.51
C CYS A 69 23.72 -19.83 -37.60
N ASN A 70 22.45 -20.08 -37.93
CA ASN A 70 21.43 -19.02 -38.02
C ASN A 70 20.67 -18.80 -36.70
N ASP A 71 21.28 -19.19 -35.58
CA ASP A 71 20.68 -19.15 -34.25
C ASP A 71 21.46 -18.21 -33.33
N LEU A 72 20.79 -17.68 -32.30
CA LEU A 72 21.40 -16.76 -31.34
C LEU A 72 22.34 -17.50 -30.39
N HIS A 73 23.58 -17.01 -30.32
CA HIS A 73 24.62 -17.44 -29.40
C HIS A 73 24.44 -16.75 -28.04
N LEU A 74 23.43 -17.20 -27.30
CA LEU A 74 23.08 -16.64 -25.99
C LEU A 74 22.96 -17.71 -24.91
N CYS A 75 23.42 -17.33 -23.72
CA CYS A 75 23.15 -18.06 -22.50
C CYS A 75 21.65 -18.00 -22.17
N LYS A 76 21.06 -19.17 -21.93
CA LYS A 76 19.66 -19.30 -21.53
C LYS A 76 19.30 -18.47 -20.28
N PHE A 77 20.15 -18.50 -19.25
CA PHE A 77 19.90 -17.81 -17.99
C PHE A 77 20.05 -16.29 -18.13
N TYR A 78 20.99 -15.84 -18.97
CA TYR A 78 21.10 -14.42 -19.34
C TYR A 78 19.85 -13.94 -20.10
N LEU A 79 19.35 -14.77 -21.03
CA LEU A 79 18.11 -14.49 -21.74
C LEU A 79 16.93 -14.37 -20.76
N PHE A 80 16.88 -15.20 -19.72
CA PHE A 80 15.80 -15.15 -18.73
C PHE A 80 15.89 -13.97 -17.75
N GLY A 81 17.08 -13.40 -17.55
CA GLY A 81 17.26 -12.13 -16.84
C GLY A 81 18.50 -12.10 -15.94
N ASP A 82 18.90 -13.25 -15.38
CA ASP A 82 20.07 -13.37 -14.52
C ASP A 82 20.81 -14.70 -14.72
N CYS A 83 22.12 -14.63 -14.95
CA CYS A 83 22.99 -15.80 -15.07
C CYS A 83 23.98 -15.79 -13.92
N LYS A 84 23.92 -16.79 -13.02
CA LYS A 84 24.82 -16.88 -11.85
C LYS A 84 26.31 -16.85 -12.20
N ASN A 85 26.67 -17.27 -13.42
CA ASN A 85 28.05 -17.27 -13.92
C ASN A 85 28.49 -15.94 -14.58
N SER A 86 27.65 -14.89 -14.58
CA SER A 86 28.08 -13.53 -14.97
C SER A 86 28.71 -12.75 -13.81
N ARG A 87 28.43 -13.14 -12.56
CA ARG A 87 28.81 -12.41 -11.34
C ARG A 87 29.86 -13.14 -10.47
N GLY A 88 30.36 -14.30 -10.91
CA GLY A 88 31.28 -15.16 -10.14
C GLY A 88 32.69 -15.29 -10.74
N ARG A 89 33.59 -16.01 -10.04
CA ARG A 89 34.98 -16.27 -10.50
C ARG A 89 35.09 -17.15 -11.76
N ARG A 90 34.01 -17.82 -12.19
CA ARG A 90 33.97 -18.68 -13.38
C ARG A 90 33.22 -17.97 -14.50
N THR A 91 33.81 -17.93 -15.70
CA THR A 91 33.19 -17.36 -16.89
C THR A 91 32.07 -18.26 -17.41
N CYS A 92 30.96 -17.65 -17.84
CA CYS A 92 29.90 -18.39 -18.52
C CYS A 92 30.40 -18.96 -19.84
N ARG A 93 30.05 -20.22 -20.15
CA ARG A 93 30.44 -20.90 -21.40
C ARG A 93 29.61 -20.46 -22.62
N PHE A 94 28.59 -19.64 -22.42
CA PHE A 94 27.69 -19.15 -23.45
C PHE A 94 27.70 -17.62 -23.46
N GLY A 95 27.50 -17.02 -24.64
CA GLY A 95 27.52 -15.56 -24.83
C GLY A 95 26.46 -14.82 -24.00
N HIS A 96 26.85 -13.68 -23.42
CA HIS A 96 25.98 -12.74 -22.70
C HIS A 96 25.79 -11.42 -23.48
N ASP A 97 26.15 -11.40 -24.75
CA ASP A 97 26.06 -10.23 -25.61
C ASP A 97 25.07 -10.47 -26.76
N LEU A 98 23.89 -9.86 -26.64
CA LEU A 98 22.86 -9.87 -27.68
C LEU A 98 23.33 -9.17 -28.97
N ASN A 99 24.28 -8.24 -28.86
CA ASN A 99 24.78 -7.42 -29.96
C ASN A 99 26.18 -7.87 -30.43
N SER A 100 26.58 -9.10 -30.12
CA SER A 100 27.79 -9.68 -30.71
C SER A 100 27.68 -9.70 -32.23
N GLU A 101 28.81 -9.65 -32.93
CA GLU A 101 28.85 -9.59 -34.40
C GLU A 101 27.98 -10.67 -35.07
N HIS A 102 28.02 -11.90 -34.53
CA HIS A 102 27.18 -13.01 -34.96
C HIS A 102 25.69 -12.75 -34.70
N ASN A 103 25.33 -12.40 -33.46
CA ASN A 103 23.92 -12.21 -33.10
C ASN A 103 23.31 -11.02 -33.84
N SER A 104 24.03 -9.92 -34.02
CA SER A 104 23.56 -8.75 -34.79
C SER A 104 23.29 -9.09 -36.25
N ARG A 105 24.06 -10.02 -36.85
CA ARG A 105 23.79 -10.54 -38.20
C ARG A 105 22.49 -11.34 -38.24
N VAL A 106 22.33 -12.30 -37.33
CA VAL A 106 21.12 -13.13 -37.22
C VAL A 106 19.87 -12.26 -36.97
N LEU A 107 19.96 -11.28 -36.07
CA LEU A 107 18.86 -10.36 -35.76
C LEU A 107 18.47 -9.53 -36.99
N ARG A 108 19.46 -8.98 -37.72
CA ARG A 108 19.22 -8.18 -38.93
C ARG A 108 18.61 -8.98 -40.07
N GLU A 109 19.09 -10.20 -40.30
CA GLU A 109 18.54 -11.11 -41.32
C GLU A 109 17.07 -11.43 -41.06
N HIS A 110 16.66 -11.46 -39.79
CA HIS A 110 15.29 -11.76 -39.37
C HIS A 110 14.45 -10.52 -39.00
N LYS A 111 14.96 -9.30 -39.25
CA LYS A 111 14.29 -8.03 -38.93
C LYS A 111 13.95 -7.85 -37.44
N LEU A 112 14.81 -8.33 -36.55
CA LEU A 112 14.65 -8.30 -35.09
C LEU A 112 15.62 -7.34 -34.38
N GLU A 113 16.42 -6.58 -35.11
CA GLU A 113 17.48 -5.70 -34.59
C GLU A 113 16.97 -4.54 -33.71
N THR A 114 15.69 -4.18 -33.84
CA THR A 114 15.06 -3.10 -33.07
C THR A 114 14.45 -3.56 -31.74
N LEU A 115 14.41 -4.88 -31.52
CA LEU A 115 13.87 -5.49 -30.31
C LEU A 115 14.90 -5.50 -29.18
N SER A 116 14.45 -5.09 -28.01
CA SER A 116 15.18 -5.20 -26.76
C SER A 116 15.36 -6.66 -26.34
N ARG A 117 16.29 -6.91 -25.42
CA ARG A 117 16.49 -8.24 -24.80
C ARG A 117 15.18 -8.82 -24.24
N GLN A 118 14.31 -7.99 -23.65
CA GLN A 118 13.06 -8.43 -23.06
C GLN A 118 12.02 -8.85 -24.11
N GLU A 119 11.94 -8.09 -25.21
CA GLU A 119 11.07 -8.42 -26.35
C GLU A 119 11.57 -9.69 -27.06
N ILE A 120 12.89 -9.83 -27.27
CA ILE A 120 13.52 -11.07 -27.79
C ILE A 120 13.26 -12.25 -26.84
N ARG A 121 13.32 -12.04 -25.52
CA ARG A 121 13.00 -13.07 -24.52
C ARG A 121 11.56 -13.56 -24.69
N GLN A 122 10.58 -12.66 -24.77
CA GLN A 122 9.18 -13.04 -24.97
C GLN A 122 8.99 -13.79 -26.29
N LEU A 123 9.56 -13.27 -27.38
CA LEU A 123 9.45 -13.86 -28.71
C LEU A 123 10.05 -15.28 -28.76
N LEU A 124 11.23 -15.49 -28.15
CA LEU A 124 11.88 -16.80 -28.10
C LEU A 124 11.14 -17.77 -27.17
N LEU A 125 10.60 -17.32 -26.03
CA LEU A 125 9.89 -18.21 -25.10
C LEU A 125 8.68 -18.89 -25.76
N GLN A 126 7.97 -18.21 -26.67
CA GLN A 126 6.82 -18.77 -27.38
C GLN A 126 7.18 -19.47 -28.71
N ASN A 127 8.36 -19.25 -29.27
CA ASN A 127 8.78 -19.84 -30.56
C ASN A 127 9.85 -20.95 -30.44
N ASP A 128 10.72 -20.93 -29.43
CA ASP A 128 11.79 -21.90 -29.21
C ASP A 128 11.38 -22.98 -28.18
N ASN A 129 11.00 -24.14 -28.71
CA ASN A 129 10.57 -25.30 -27.93
C ASN A 129 11.65 -25.91 -26.99
N SER A 130 12.90 -25.44 -27.05
CA SER A 130 13.97 -25.91 -26.17
C SER A 130 14.03 -25.14 -24.85
N LEU A 131 13.43 -23.95 -24.79
CA LEU A 131 13.48 -23.08 -23.62
C LEU A 131 12.53 -23.56 -22.52
N LEU A 132 11.31 -23.94 -22.89
CA LEU A 132 10.24 -24.34 -21.98
C LEU A 132 9.93 -25.85 -22.08
N PRO A 133 9.47 -26.49 -20.99
CA PRO A 133 9.06 -27.89 -21.00
C PRO A 133 7.72 -28.06 -21.77
N PRO A 134 7.51 -29.14 -22.54
CA PRO A 134 6.23 -29.36 -23.19
C PRO A 134 5.14 -29.74 -22.17
N VAL A 135 3.88 -29.39 -22.45
CA VAL A 135 2.71 -29.88 -21.68
C VAL A 135 2.61 -31.40 -21.80
N CYS A 136 2.42 -32.07 -20.67
CA CYS A 136 2.34 -33.52 -20.61
C CYS A 136 0.98 -34.01 -21.17
N SER A 137 1.01 -34.68 -22.32
CA SER A 137 -0.19 -35.23 -22.95
C SER A 137 -0.75 -36.43 -22.19
N SER A 138 0.11 -37.27 -21.61
CA SER A 138 -0.30 -38.41 -20.78
C SER A 138 -0.93 -37.96 -19.46
N TYR A 139 -0.41 -36.88 -18.85
CA TYR A 139 -1.07 -36.24 -17.72
C TYR A 139 -2.47 -35.82 -18.13
N ASN A 140 -2.67 -35.17 -19.28
CA ASN A 140 -3.99 -34.71 -19.71
C ASN A 140 -4.99 -35.81 -20.13
N LYS A 141 -4.61 -37.09 -20.07
CA LYS A 141 -5.45 -38.25 -20.42
C LYS A 141 -5.65 -39.16 -19.19
N GLY A 142 -6.76 -39.90 -19.13
CA GLY A 142 -7.04 -40.84 -18.04
C GLY A 142 -7.62 -40.21 -16.77
N ALA A 143 -7.95 -41.05 -15.80
CA ALA A 143 -8.49 -40.65 -14.49
C ALA A 143 -7.40 -40.60 -13.41
N GLY A 144 -7.67 -39.96 -12.27
CA GLY A 144 -6.75 -39.86 -11.14
C GLY A 144 -5.79 -38.67 -11.18
N LEU A 145 -5.09 -38.45 -10.07
CA LEU A 145 -4.29 -37.24 -9.78
C LEU A 145 -3.23 -36.91 -10.84
N TYR A 146 -2.62 -37.93 -11.46
CA TYR A 146 -1.59 -37.77 -12.49
C TYR A 146 -2.04 -38.20 -13.90
N GLY A 147 -3.34 -38.51 -14.08
CA GLY A 147 -3.84 -39.13 -15.30
C GLY A 147 -3.07 -40.40 -15.65
N ASN A 148 -2.77 -40.58 -16.95
CA ASN A 148 -1.99 -41.70 -17.46
C ASN A 148 -0.47 -41.43 -17.47
N CYS A 149 0.03 -40.44 -16.72
CA CYS A 149 1.46 -40.15 -16.68
C CYS A 149 2.20 -41.21 -15.85
N PRO A 150 3.12 -42.00 -16.44
CA PRO A 150 3.84 -43.04 -15.71
C PRO A 150 4.84 -42.45 -14.71
N ASP A 151 5.34 -41.24 -14.99
CA ASP A 151 6.38 -40.58 -14.21
C ASP A 151 5.83 -39.79 -13.01
N GLN A 152 4.51 -39.63 -12.91
CA GLN A 152 3.79 -38.93 -11.82
C GLN A 152 4.49 -37.62 -11.41
N GLU A 153 4.87 -37.47 -10.13
CA GLU A 153 5.56 -36.27 -9.63
C GLU A 153 6.96 -36.05 -10.24
N GLY A 154 7.61 -37.11 -10.72
CA GLY A 154 8.93 -37.08 -11.34
C GLY A 154 8.93 -36.69 -12.82
N CYS A 155 7.75 -36.46 -13.41
CA CYS A 155 7.64 -36.09 -14.82
C CYS A 155 8.38 -34.77 -15.11
N ARG A 156 9.15 -34.73 -16.21
CA ARG A 156 9.86 -33.52 -16.67
C ARG A 156 9.05 -32.68 -17.67
N ARG A 157 7.81 -33.09 -17.92
CA ARG A 157 6.84 -32.39 -18.78
C ARG A 157 5.83 -31.69 -17.88
N LEU A 158 5.30 -30.57 -18.34
CA LEU A 158 4.45 -29.71 -17.53
C LEU A 158 3.08 -30.36 -17.29
N HIS A 159 2.74 -30.64 -16.02
CA HIS A 159 1.41 -31.11 -15.63
C HIS A 159 0.45 -29.93 -15.40
N VAL A 160 -0.03 -29.36 -16.49
CA VAL A 160 -1.09 -28.34 -16.50
C VAL A 160 -2.16 -28.81 -17.47
N CYS A 161 -3.41 -28.48 -17.18
CA CYS A 161 -4.55 -28.80 -18.03
C CYS A 161 -4.36 -28.21 -19.44
N ASP A 162 -4.42 -29.05 -20.47
CA ASP A 162 -4.29 -28.59 -21.86
C ASP A 162 -5.48 -27.71 -22.23
N ARG A 163 -6.69 -28.07 -21.78
CA ARG A 163 -7.91 -27.28 -22.01
C ARG A 163 -7.88 -25.91 -21.32
N TYR A 164 -7.23 -25.82 -20.16
CA TYR A 164 -7.00 -24.56 -19.46
C TYR A 164 -6.17 -23.59 -20.27
N ILE A 165 -5.05 -24.08 -20.79
CA ILE A 165 -4.14 -23.30 -21.61
C ILE A 165 -4.86 -22.85 -22.88
N ARG A 166 -5.68 -23.72 -23.50
CA ARG A 166 -6.52 -23.35 -24.67
C ARG A 166 -7.66 -22.40 -24.37
N GLY A 167 -8.01 -22.16 -23.11
CA GLY A 167 -9.21 -21.41 -22.73
C GLY A 167 -10.53 -22.16 -22.99
N THR A 168 -10.49 -23.49 -23.17
CA THR A 168 -11.66 -24.33 -23.48
C THR A 168 -12.05 -25.26 -22.32
N CYS A 169 -11.46 -25.10 -21.14
CA CYS A 169 -11.83 -25.88 -19.97
C CYS A 169 -13.12 -25.34 -19.34
N SER A 170 -14.23 -26.05 -19.53
CA SER A 170 -15.51 -25.72 -18.89
C SER A 170 -15.60 -26.14 -17.42
N SER A 171 -14.66 -26.96 -16.94
CA SER A 171 -14.68 -27.50 -15.57
C SER A 171 -14.16 -26.53 -14.52
N GLY A 172 -13.62 -25.36 -14.90
CA GLY A 172 -13.26 -24.35 -13.92
C GLY A 172 -12.29 -24.87 -12.84
N ALA A 173 -12.57 -24.53 -11.58
CA ALA A 173 -11.83 -25.03 -10.42
C ALA A 173 -12.03 -26.54 -10.17
N ASP A 174 -13.16 -27.12 -10.62
CA ASP A 174 -13.48 -28.54 -10.49
C ASP A 174 -12.76 -29.42 -11.52
N CYS A 175 -11.82 -28.85 -12.29
CA CYS A 175 -11.05 -29.64 -13.22
C CYS A 175 -10.11 -30.57 -12.46
N ASN A 176 -10.14 -31.86 -12.81
CA ASN A 176 -9.19 -32.87 -12.32
C ASN A 176 -7.75 -32.66 -12.81
N ARG A 177 -7.44 -31.48 -13.37
CA ARG A 177 -6.15 -31.09 -13.93
C ARG A 177 -5.74 -29.74 -13.37
N CYS A 178 -4.45 -29.57 -13.14
CA CYS A 178 -3.86 -28.37 -12.56
C CYS A 178 -4.08 -27.15 -13.45
N HIS A 179 -4.61 -26.07 -12.87
CA HIS A 179 -4.79 -24.76 -13.51
C HIS A 179 -3.83 -23.70 -12.97
N ASP A 180 -3.03 -24.05 -11.96
CA ASP A 180 -2.05 -23.13 -11.39
C ASP A 180 -0.62 -23.52 -11.81
N PHE A 181 0.15 -22.54 -12.23
CA PHE A 181 1.56 -22.68 -12.58
C PHE A 181 2.48 -22.60 -11.34
N PHE A 182 1.96 -22.15 -10.20
CA PHE A 182 2.67 -22.07 -8.92
C PHE A 182 2.51 -23.32 -8.05
N GLU A 183 1.66 -24.27 -8.43
CA GLU A 183 1.57 -25.59 -7.79
C GLU A 183 2.92 -26.33 -7.83
N PRO A 184 3.20 -27.22 -6.86
CA PRO A 184 4.54 -27.77 -6.63
C PRO A 184 5.17 -28.46 -7.85
N HIS A 185 4.38 -29.15 -8.67
CA HIS A 185 4.91 -29.81 -9.86
C HIS A 185 5.14 -28.83 -11.03
N PRO A 186 4.16 -28.01 -11.48
CA PRO A 186 4.39 -26.98 -12.51
C PRO A 186 5.55 -26.03 -12.18
N GLN A 187 5.57 -25.50 -10.96
CA GLN A 187 6.59 -24.56 -10.52
C GLN A 187 7.99 -25.20 -10.57
N ARG A 188 8.14 -26.40 -10.00
CA ARG A 188 9.41 -27.14 -10.00
C ARG A 188 9.89 -27.45 -11.42
N THR A 189 9.00 -27.92 -12.30
CA THR A 189 9.35 -28.28 -13.69
C THR A 189 9.81 -27.07 -14.50
N LEU A 190 9.23 -25.89 -14.26
CA LEU A 190 9.64 -24.63 -14.89
C LEU A 190 10.94 -24.06 -14.30
N GLN A 191 11.09 -24.08 -12.97
CA GLN A 191 12.31 -23.64 -12.30
C GLN A 191 13.51 -24.55 -12.62
N GLN A 192 13.31 -25.85 -12.79
CA GLN A 192 14.35 -26.78 -13.29
C GLN A 192 14.83 -26.40 -14.71
N ARG A 193 13.97 -25.75 -15.49
CA ARG A 193 14.33 -25.18 -16.79
C ARG A 193 14.95 -23.79 -16.66
N GLY A 194 15.10 -23.26 -15.44
CA GLY A 194 15.73 -21.98 -15.16
C GLY A 194 14.77 -20.80 -15.17
N VAL A 195 13.46 -21.02 -15.33
CA VAL A 195 12.47 -19.94 -15.35
C VAL A 195 12.39 -19.32 -13.94
N PRO A 196 12.70 -18.02 -13.77
CA PRO A 196 12.61 -17.32 -12.50
C PRO A 196 11.15 -16.94 -12.18
N ASN A 197 10.86 -16.61 -10.90
CA ASN A 197 9.50 -16.34 -10.42
C ASN A 197 8.83 -15.14 -11.11
N ASP A 198 9.58 -14.12 -11.51
CA ASP A 198 9.07 -12.97 -12.27
C ASP A 198 8.54 -13.38 -13.65
N LEU A 199 9.09 -14.43 -14.26
CA LEU A 199 8.59 -14.99 -15.52
C LEU A 199 7.45 -15.99 -15.34
N MET A 200 7.24 -16.52 -14.13
CA MET A 200 6.16 -17.49 -13.87
C MET A 200 4.78 -16.89 -14.15
N THR A 201 4.59 -15.59 -13.87
CA THR A 201 3.33 -14.86 -14.07
C THR A 201 2.91 -14.77 -15.55
N SER A 202 3.86 -14.82 -16.49
CA SER A 202 3.60 -14.80 -17.93
C SER A 202 3.55 -16.19 -18.58
N MET A 203 3.68 -17.28 -17.80
CA MET A 203 3.71 -18.62 -18.38
C MET A 203 2.38 -19.01 -19.00
N LEU A 204 1.25 -18.66 -18.39
CA LEU A 204 -0.06 -18.95 -18.97
C LEU A 204 -0.18 -18.34 -20.38
N SER A 205 0.03 -17.02 -20.52
CA SER A 205 -0.03 -16.33 -21.83
C SER A 205 0.97 -16.91 -22.82
N THR A 206 2.20 -17.18 -22.40
CA THR A 206 3.23 -17.80 -23.24
C THR A 206 2.80 -19.18 -23.77
N TYR A 207 2.25 -20.06 -22.92
CA TYR A 207 1.76 -21.37 -23.34
C TYR A 207 0.49 -21.27 -24.19
N ARG A 208 -0.39 -20.29 -23.94
CA ARG A 208 -1.54 -20.00 -24.82
C ARG A 208 -1.06 -19.69 -26.23
N ASN A 209 -0.08 -18.79 -26.35
CA ASN A 209 0.52 -18.41 -27.63
C ASN A 209 1.12 -19.64 -28.34
N ILE A 210 1.89 -20.46 -27.61
CA ILE A 210 2.48 -21.71 -28.14
C ILE A 210 1.40 -22.65 -28.70
N GLN A 211 0.26 -22.79 -28.01
CA GLN A 211 -0.81 -23.69 -28.43
C GLN A 211 -1.64 -23.13 -29.59
N ALA A 212 -1.93 -21.83 -29.57
CA ALA A 212 -2.63 -21.15 -30.64
C ALA A 212 -1.88 -21.26 -31.97
N MET A 213 -0.56 -21.05 -31.96
CA MET A 213 0.30 -21.21 -33.14
C MET A 213 0.39 -22.66 -33.66
N LYS A 214 0.19 -23.67 -32.80
CA LYS A 214 0.18 -25.09 -33.21
C LYS A 214 -1.11 -25.49 -33.93
N ASN A 215 -2.22 -24.80 -33.66
CA ASN A 215 -3.53 -25.12 -34.23
C ASN A 215 -3.68 -24.64 -35.69
N GLU A 216 -2.98 -23.58 -36.10
CA GLU A 216 -2.96 -23.13 -37.50
C GLU A 216 -2.41 -24.19 -38.48
N GLY A 217 -1.53 -25.09 -38.01
CA GLY A 217 -1.01 -26.19 -38.82
C GLY A 217 -1.98 -27.37 -39.00
N ALA A 218 -3.08 -27.42 -38.25
CA ALA A 218 -4.03 -28.54 -38.26
C ALA A 218 -5.36 -28.22 -38.98
N GLY A 219 -5.59 -26.96 -39.40
CA GLY A 219 -6.84 -26.48 -39.97
C GLY A 219 -7.03 -26.72 -41.47
N SER A 220 -6.05 -27.29 -42.19
CA SER A 220 -6.13 -27.47 -43.65
C SER A 220 -6.99 -28.67 -44.09
N ALA A 221 -7.87 -29.21 -43.23
CA ALA A 221 -8.64 -30.43 -43.51
C ALA A 221 -10.12 -30.43 -43.05
N ALA A 222 -10.75 -29.28 -42.75
CA ALA A 222 -12.19 -29.28 -42.46
C ALA A 222 -12.93 -28.05 -43.04
N SER A 223 -13.96 -28.38 -43.81
CA SER A 223 -14.71 -27.57 -44.78
C SER A 223 -15.50 -26.37 -44.22
N ILE A 224 -15.29 -25.22 -44.87
CA ILE A 224 -16.24 -24.21 -45.37
C ILE A 224 -17.69 -24.28 -44.83
N ASN A 225 -18.16 -23.18 -44.23
CA ASN A 225 -19.47 -22.60 -44.56
C ASN A 225 -19.51 -21.08 -44.30
N ARG A 226 -19.77 -20.34 -45.38
CA ARG A 226 -19.87 -18.88 -45.48
C ARG A 226 -21.35 -18.48 -45.40
N PRO A 227 -21.78 -17.50 -44.58
CA PRO A 227 -23.13 -16.95 -44.72
C PRO A 227 -23.17 -15.83 -45.77
N GLN A 228 -24.15 -15.95 -46.66
CA GLN A 228 -24.49 -15.01 -47.73
C GLN A 228 -25.25 -13.77 -47.22
N SER A 229 -25.16 -12.74 -48.07
CA SER A 229 -25.88 -11.47 -48.19
C SER A 229 -27.36 -11.41 -47.75
N CYS A 230 -27.74 -10.22 -47.27
CA CYS A 230 -29.09 -9.75 -46.92
C CYS A 230 -30.15 -9.85 -48.04
N PRO A 231 -31.45 -9.80 -47.67
CA PRO A 231 -32.49 -9.13 -48.46
C PRO A 231 -33.20 -7.98 -47.69
N PRO A 232 -33.98 -7.10 -48.40
CA PRO A 232 -34.20 -5.70 -48.00
C PRO A 232 -35.60 -5.35 -47.42
N ARG A 233 -35.67 -4.10 -46.94
CA ARG A 233 -36.79 -3.30 -46.37
C ARG A 233 -38.13 -3.30 -47.14
N ASN A 234 -39.23 -3.21 -46.38
CA ASN A 234 -40.34 -2.22 -46.43
C ASN A 234 -41.45 -2.72 -45.50
N THR A 235 -42.33 -1.98 -44.82
CA THR A 235 -42.83 -0.59 -44.70
C THR A 235 -43.79 -0.72 -43.50
N GLY A 236 -43.87 0.13 -42.48
CA GLY A 236 -44.10 1.57 -42.52
C GLY A 236 -45.42 1.88 -41.80
N ARG A 237 -45.36 2.64 -40.69
CA ARG A 237 -46.25 3.76 -40.29
C ARG A 237 -45.87 4.19 -38.86
N ARG A 238 -45.21 5.35 -38.66
CA ARG A 238 -45.75 6.75 -38.59
C ARG A 238 -46.80 6.87 -37.48
N LEU A 239 -46.82 7.82 -36.55
CA LEU A 239 -46.16 9.12 -36.26
C LEU A 239 -46.32 9.28 -34.72
N GLN A 240 -45.57 10.10 -33.98
CA GLN A 240 -45.39 11.51 -34.24
C GLN A 240 -44.24 12.08 -33.39
N GLU A 241 -43.46 12.92 -34.07
CA GLU A 241 -42.38 13.75 -33.57
C GLU A 241 -42.86 14.77 -32.53
N GLN A 242 -41.97 15.12 -31.60
CA GLN A 242 -41.57 16.52 -31.43
C GLN A 242 -40.10 16.62 -31.02
N THR A 243 -39.36 17.21 -31.94
CA THR A 243 -38.01 17.79 -31.97
C THR A 243 -37.83 18.87 -30.88
N ALA A 244 -36.66 19.35 -30.46
CA ALA A 244 -35.25 19.21 -30.83
C ALA A 244 -34.39 19.75 -29.65
N GLY A 245 -33.11 19.38 -29.62
CA GLY A 245 -32.11 20.09 -28.82
C GLY A 245 -30.79 19.33 -28.76
N LEU A 246 -29.86 19.68 -29.65
CA LEU A 246 -28.49 19.18 -29.72
C LEU A 246 -27.79 19.20 -28.35
N CYS A 247 -26.92 18.21 -28.11
CA CYS A 247 -25.51 18.41 -27.77
C CYS A 247 -24.72 17.11 -27.97
N SER A 248 -23.73 17.12 -28.86
CA SER A 248 -22.54 16.26 -28.79
C SER A 248 -21.82 16.48 -27.47
N LEU A 249 -21.25 15.43 -26.86
CA LEU A 249 -19.86 15.39 -26.38
C LEU A 249 -19.49 13.97 -25.90
N GLY A 250 -18.40 13.42 -26.45
CA GLY A 250 -17.48 12.43 -25.85
C GLY A 250 -18.04 11.14 -25.24
N ASN A 251 -17.98 10.02 -25.98
CA ASN A 251 -18.14 8.70 -25.36
C ASN A 251 -16.86 8.31 -24.60
N ASN A 252 -16.80 8.63 -23.31
CA ASN A 252 -15.84 8.06 -22.37
C ASN A 252 -16.37 6.70 -21.86
N VAL A 253 -15.72 5.59 -22.21
CA VAL A 253 -16.01 4.25 -21.67
C VAL A 253 -15.71 4.15 -20.16
N SER A 254 -14.81 5.00 -19.63
CA SER A 254 -14.51 5.05 -18.18
C SER A 254 -15.69 5.54 -17.35
N GLU A 255 -16.52 6.40 -17.91
CA GLU A 255 -17.62 7.08 -17.24
C GLU A 255 -18.82 6.14 -16.98
N GLN A 256 -19.06 5.17 -17.86
CA GLN A 256 -20.13 4.17 -17.68
C GLN A 256 -19.83 3.11 -16.60
N ASN A 257 -18.57 3.00 -16.16
CA ASN A 257 -18.13 2.04 -15.15
C ASN A 257 -17.96 2.66 -13.74
N GLU A 258 -18.39 3.90 -13.53
CA GLU A 258 -18.38 4.54 -12.22
C GLU A 258 -19.72 4.39 -11.48
N ILE A 259 -19.67 4.26 -10.16
CA ILE A 259 -20.85 4.25 -9.31
C ILE A 259 -21.39 5.68 -9.17
N CYS A 260 -22.69 5.85 -9.39
CA CYS A 260 -23.36 7.14 -9.33
C CYS A 260 -23.34 7.72 -7.90
N LEU A 261 -22.56 8.78 -7.70
CA LEU A 261 -22.49 9.53 -6.45
C LEU A 261 -23.87 9.97 -5.93
N PHE A 262 -24.74 10.52 -6.79
CA PHE A 262 -26.06 10.98 -6.38
C PHE A 262 -26.98 9.83 -5.96
N PHE A 263 -26.84 8.66 -6.56
CA PHE A 263 -27.59 7.46 -6.17
C PHE A 263 -27.08 6.90 -4.84
N VAL A 264 -25.77 6.84 -4.65
CA VAL A 264 -25.15 6.45 -3.37
C VAL A 264 -25.59 7.38 -2.25
N LYS A 265 -25.78 8.68 -2.53
CA LYS A 265 -26.33 9.67 -1.59
C LYS A 265 -27.86 9.54 -1.38
N GLY A 266 -28.56 8.85 -2.27
CA GLY A 266 -29.99 8.52 -2.17
C GLY A 266 -30.94 9.35 -3.04
N ASP A 267 -30.43 10.32 -3.82
CA ASP A 267 -31.26 11.29 -4.55
C ASP A 267 -30.79 11.49 -6.01
N CYS A 268 -30.61 10.40 -6.77
CA CYS A 268 -30.31 10.50 -8.21
C CYS A 268 -31.56 10.91 -9.00
N LYS A 269 -31.61 12.16 -9.47
CA LYS A 269 -32.72 12.69 -10.27
C LYS A 269 -32.87 12.06 -11.65
N GLN A 270 -31.83 11.37 -12.14
CA GLN A 270 -31.82 10.74 -13.47
C GLN A 270 -32.47 9.35 -13.45
N GLY A 271 -32.70 8.75 -12.28
CA GLY A 271 -33.36 7.44 -12.18
C GLY A 271 -32.70 6.37 -13.05
N GLU A 272 -33.49 5.55 -13.73
CA GLU A 272 -32.99 4.51 -14.65
C GLU A 272 -32.31 5.05 -15.92
N LYS A 273 -32.39 6.35 -16.18
CA LYS A 273 -31.70 7.01 -17.30
C LYS A 273 -30.29 7.49 -16.95
N CYS A 274 -29.82 7.23 -15.72
CA CYS A 274 -28.46 7.58 -15.31
C CYS A 274 -27.46 6.67 -16.04
N TRP A 275 -26.45 7.27 -16.66
CA TRP A 275 -25.38 6.54 -17.37
C TRP A 275 -24.32 5.93 -16.43
N ARG A 276 -24.38 6.24 -15.12
CA ARG A 276 -23.53 5.69 -14.07
C ARG A 276 -24.23 4.55 -13.34
N VAL A 277 -23.46 3.63 -12.76
CA VAL A 277 -24.00 2.45 -12.08
C VAL A 277 -24.69 2.83 -10.78
N HIS A 278 -25.97 2.47 -10.65
CA HIS A 278 -26.74 2.64 -9.43
C HIS A 278 -26.49 1.48 -8.46
N PHE A 279 -25.56 1.69 -7.53
CA PHE A 279 -25.28 0.72 -6.47
C PHE A 279 -25.30 1.38 -5.10
N LYS A 280 -25.68 0.61 -4.08
CA LYS A 280 -25.78 1.16 -2.73
C LYS A 280 -24.39 1.45 -2.17
N MET A 281 -23.39 0.59 -2.36
CA MET A 281 -22.07 0.80 -1.76
C MET A 281 -21.17 1.68 -2.65
N PRO A 282 -20.12 2.34 -2.08
CA PRO A 282 -19.15 3.10 -2.88
C PRO A 282 -18.22 2.22 -3.73
N TYR A 283 -18.36 0.90 -3.61
CA TYR A 283 -17.66 -0.11 -4.40
C TYR A 283 -18.64 -1.21 -4.80
N LYS A 284 -18.37 -1.86 -5.92
CA LYS A 284 -19.13 -3.03 -6.40
C LYS A 284 -18.18 -4.00 -7.08
N TRP A 285 -18.17 -5.24 -6.63
CA TRP A 285 -17.44 -6.33 -7.24
C TRP A 285 -18.36 -7.10 -8.17
N GLU A 286 -17.90 -7.28 -9.41
CA GLU A 286 -18.64 -7.99 -10.43
C GLU A 286 -17.74 -9.02 -11.10
N VAL A 287 -18.34 -10.16 -11.43
CA VAL A 287 -17.72 -11.21 -12.22
C VAL A 287 -18.38 -11.26 -13.59
N LYS A 288 -17.56 -11.44 -14.61
CA LYS A 288 -18.01 -11.54 -15.98
C LYS A 288 -18.51 -12.96 -16.25
N ASP A 289 -19.77 -13.07 -16.65
CA ASP A 289 -20.39 -14.29 -17.12
C ASP A 289 -20.75 -14.13 -18.60
N GLY A 290 -19.88 -14.63 -19.47
CA GLY A 290 -19.97 -14.40 -20.91
C GLY A 290 -19.78 -12.92 -21.29
N GLN A 291 -20.84 -12.26 -21.75
CA GLN A 291 -20.84 -10.84 -22.12
C GLN A 291 -21.41 -9.91 -21.03
N THR A 292 -21.96 -10.46 -19.95
CA THR A 292 -22.62 -9.67 -18.90
C THR A 292 -21.81 -9.67 -17.61
N TRP A 293 -21.90 -8.57 -16.87
CA TRP A 293 -21.30 -8.44 -15.55
C TRP A 293 -22.36 -8.72 -14.49
N SER A 294 -22.10 -9.68 -13.61
CA SER A 294 -22.97 -10.06 -12.50
C SER A 294 -22.31 -9.73 -11.15
N ALA A 295 -23.09 -9.32 -10.16
CA ALA A 295 -22.55 -8.92 -8.86
C ALA A 295 -22.08 -10.14 -8.06
N LEU A 296 -20.90 -10.05 -7.45
CA LEU A 296 -20.40 -11.09 -6.54
C LEU A 296 -21.13 -11.02 -5.19
N PRO A 297 -21.57 -12.17 -4.64
CA PRO A 297 -22.38 -12.21 -3.41
C PRO A 297 -21.60 -11.73 -2.16
N GLU A 298 -20.29 -11.95 -2.12
CA GLU A 298 -19.42 -11.60 -0.97
C GLU A 298 -18.80 -10.19 -1.09
N ASN A 299 -19.50 -9.24 -1.71
CA ASN A 299 -19.00 -7.91 -2.06
C ASN A 299 -18.27 -7.15 -0.93
N GLU A 300 -18.75 -7.22 0.31
CA GLU A 300 -18.12 -6.53 1.45
C GLU A 300 -16.88 -7.26 1.98
N VAL A 301 -16.88 -8.60 1.97
CA VAL A 301 -15.73 -9.43 2.39
C VAL A 301 -14.59 -9.28 1.40
N ILE A 302 -14.89 -9.38 0.10
CA ILE A 302 -13.93 -9.18 -0.99
C ILE A 302 -13.32 -7.77 -0.91
N GLU A 303 -14.13 -6.74 -0.69
CA GLU A 303 -13.63 -5.37 -0.53
C GLU A 303 -12.72 -5.23 0.69
N ARG A 304 -13.12 -5.77 1.84
CA ARG A 304 -12.31 -5.72 3.07
C ARG A 304 -10.93 -6.31 2.85
N ASP A 305 -10.88 -7.43 2.15
CA ASP A 305 -9.64 -8.12 1.85
C ASP A 305 -8.81 -7.38 0.79
N PHE A 306 -9.45 -6.80 -0.22
CA PHE A 306 -8.77 -5.96 -1.22
C PHE A 306 -8.15 -4.71 -0.60
N CYS A 307 -8.80 -4.12 0.40
CA CYS A 307 -8.28 -2.93 1.09
C CYS A 307 -6.99 -3.22 1.88
N ASP A 308 -6.72 -4.48 2.24
CA ASP A 308 -5.49 -4.88 2.92
C ASP A 308 -4.34 -5.03 1.90
N PRO A 309 -3.29 -4.19 1.96
CA PRO A 309 -2.18 -4.25 1.00
C PRO A 309 -1.36 -5.55 1.12
N SER A 310 -1.47 -6.30 2.22
CA SER A 310 -0.80 -7.59 2.37
C SER A 310 -1.52 -8.74 1.66
N LYS A 311 -2.82 -8.59 1.38
CA LYS A 311 -3.62 -9.61 0.70
C LYS A 311 -3.53 -9.48 -0.81
N ILE A 312 -3.44 -10.64 -1.47
CA ILE A 312 -3.43 -10.78 -2.92
C ILE A 312 -4.67 -11.52 -3.44
N HIS A 313 -5.49 -12.06 -2.54
CA HIS A 313 -6.77 -12.69 -2.84
C HIS A 313 -7.78 -12.49 -1.69
N SER A 314 -9.07 -12.66 -1.96
CA SER A 314 -10.10 -12.71 -0.93
C SER A 314 -10.07 -14.03 -0.14
N GLU A 315 -10.67 -14.06 1.04
CA GLU A 315 -10.93 -15.30 1.79
C GLU A 315 -11.98 -16.17 1.08
N GLY A 316 -11.93 -17.49 1.29
CA GLY A 316 -12.87 -18.47 0.72
C GLY A 316 -12.28 -19.35 -0.38
N SER A 317 -13.03 -20.40 -0.74
CA SER A 317 -12.65 -21.38 -1.78
C SER A 317 -12.70 -20.79 -3.19
N ASP A 318 -13.68 -19.93 -3.45
CA ASP A 318 -13.82 -19.13 -4.68
C ASP A 318 -13.28 -17.72 -4.41
N CYS A 319 -11.95 -17.61 -4.33
CA CYS A 319 -11.32 -16.33 -4.02
C CYS A 319 -11.11 -15.45 -5.27
N VAL A 320 -11.34 -14.15 -5.09
CA VAL A 320 -10.97 -13.14 -6.09
C VAL A 320 -9.49 -12.85 -5.92
N HIS A 321 -8.70 -13.09 -6.95
CA HIS A 321 -7.30 -12.67 -7.02
C HIS A 321 -7.23 -11.20 -7.42
N PHE A 322 -6.65 -10.38 -6.55
CA PHE A 322 -6.70 -8.93 -6.68
C PHE A 322 -5.72 -8.35 -7.69
N ASP A 323 -4.55 -8.97 -7.84
CA ASP A 323 -3.52 -8.46 -8.75
C ASP A 323 -3.85 -8.84 -10.22
N SER A 324 -4.52 -9.97 -10.44
CA SER A 324 -5.00 -10.41 -11.77
C SER A 324 -6.47 -10.03 -12.06
N MET A 325 -7.19 -9.52 -11.06
CA MET A 325 -8.62 -9.20 -11.13
C MET A 325 -9.44 -10.37 -11.71
N SER A 326 -9.33 -11.54 -11.07
CA SER A 326 -9.95 -12.79 -11.57
C SER A 326 -10.55 -13.64 -10.46
N LEU A 327 -11.66 -14.32 -10.74
CA LEU A 327 -12.26 -15.37 -9.91
C LEU A 327 -12.21 -16.68 -10.71
N GLY A 328 -11.24 -17.54 -10.41
CA GLY A 328 -10.91 -18.68 -11.25
C GLY A 328 -10.54 -18.24 -12.68
N PHE A 329 -11.48 -18.37 -13.61
CA PHE A 329 -11.33 -18.02 -15.02
C PHE A 329 -12.07 -16.77 -15.44
N SER A 330 -13.01 -16.36 -14.60
CA SER A 330 -13.89 -15.26 -14.91
C SER A 330 -13.18 -13.96 -14.58
N GLU A 331 -13.29 -13.02 -15.51
CA GLU A 331 -12.80 -11.66 -15.30
C GLU A 331 -13.61 -11.04 -14.16
N VAL A 332 -12.93 -10.39 -13.23
CA VAL A 332 -13.56 -9.68 -12.13
C VAL A 332 -13.24 -8.20 -12.29
N ARG A 333 -14.18 -7.34 -11.96
CA ARG A 333 -13.94 -5.91 -11.88
C ARG A 333 -14.46 -5.34 -10.58
N ARG A 334 -13.79 -4.29 -10.13
CA ARG A 334 -14.23 -3.45 -9.02
C ARG A 334 -14.67 -2.11 -9.58
N LEU A 335 -15.96 -1.82 -9.53
CA LEU A 335 -16.48 -0.48 -9.75
C LEU A 335 -16.31 0.35 -8.49
N SER A 336 -16.08 1.64 -8.65
CA SER A 336 -15.94 2.57 -7.53
C SER A 336 -16.71 3.86 -7.78
N THR A 337 -17.04 4.57 -6.71
CA THR A 337 -17.28 6.01 -6.80
C THR A 337 -15.99 6.73 -7.17
N VAL A 338 -16.13 7.92 -7.75
CA VAL A 338 -15.01 8.81 -8.06
C VAL A 338 -14.09 9.04 -6.84
N SER A 339 -12.80 9.28 -7.11
CA SER A 339 -11.76 9.46 -6.10
C SER A 339 -12.08 10.61 -5.14
N SER A 340 -11.71 10.46 -3.87
CA SER A 340 -11.93 11.51 -2.87
C SER A 340 -11.09 12.77 -3.12
N VAL A 341 -10.03 12.70 -3.93
CA VAL A 341 -9.20 13.86 -4.25
C VAL A 341 -9.81 14.73 -5.36
N THR A 342 -10.66 14.15 -6.20
CA THR A 342 -11.37 14.87 -7.26
C THR A 342 -12.72 15.40 -6.76
N GLU A 343 -13.41 14.66 -5.89
CA GLU A 343 -14.68 15.08 -5.28
C GLU A 343 -14.64 15.06 -3.73
N PRO A 344 -13.82 15.93 -3.09
CA PRO A 344 -13.56 15.88 -1.64
C PRO A 344 -14.76 16.25 -0.77
N THR A 345 -15.75 16.96 -1.32
CA THR A 345 -16.93 17.41 -0.58
C THR A 345 -18.05 16.36 -0.55
N PHE A 346 -18.02 15.39 -1.46
CA PHE A 346 -19.07 14.41 -1.61
C PHE A 346 -18.94 13.27 -0.56
N VAL A 347 -20.07 12.69 -0.13
CA VAL A 347 -20.05 11.55 0.82
C VAL A 347 -19.79 10.26 0.05
N LEU A 348 -19.01 9.35 0.62
CA LEU A 348 -18.76 8.02 0.02
C LEU A 348 -18.05 8.08 -1.34
N THR A 349 -17.21 9.09 -1.56
CA THR A 349 -16.17 9.04 -2.60
C THR A 349 -15.07 8.06 -2.20
N THR A 350 -14.45 7.42 -3.18
CA THR A 350 -13.46 6.37 -2.89
C THR A 350 -12.14 7.01 -2.47
N GLU A 351 -11.76 6.78 -1.22
CA GLU A 351 -10.50 7.25 -0.67
C GLU A 351 -9.40 6.21 -0.96
N TRP A 352 -8.35 6.61 -1.68
CA TRP A 352 -7.25 5.73 -2.05
C TRP A 352 -6.02 5.93 -1.16
N ALA A 353 -5.38 4.82 -0.78
CA ALA A 353 -4.16 4.77 0.01
C ALA A 353 -3.04 4.10 -0.77
N TRP A 354 -1.82 4.62 -0.59
CA TRP A 354 -0.63 4.15 -1.26
C TRP A 354 0.34 3.56 -0.24
N PHE A 355 0.92 2.41 -0.55
CA PHE A 355 1.80 1.65 0.33
C PHE A 355 3.08 1.26 -0.39
N TRP A 356 4.17 1.08 0.34
CA TRP A 356 5.41 0.47 -0.13
C TRP A 356 5.79 -0.71 0.77
N GLU A 357 6.44 -1.71 0.20
CA GLU A 357 6.89 -2.88 0.94
C GLU A 357 8.25 -2.63 1.58
N ASP A 358 8.32 -2.76 2.91
CA ASP A 358 9.57 -2.63 3.65
C ASP A 358 10.47 -3.87 3.49
N GLU A 359 11.65 -3.82 4.10
CA GLU A 359 12.65 -4.89 3.98
C GLU A 359 12.23 -6.19 4.68
N TYR A 360 11.20 -6.14 5.51
CA TYR A 360 10.63 -7.27 6.24
C TYR A 360 9.34 -7.78 5.57
N GLY A 361 8.98 -7.29 4.38
CA GLY A 361 7.74 -7.63 3.69
C GLY A 361 6.49 -6.96 4.27
N LYS A 362 6.66 -5.93 5.11
CA LYS A 362 5.53 -5.20 5.70
C LYS A 362 5.17 -4.00 4.83
N TRP A 363 3.88 -3.88 4.52
CA TRP A 363 3.34 -2.75 3.77
C TRP A 363 3.23 -1.50 4.65
N VAL A 364 3.97 -0.46 4.30
CA VAL A 364 4.01 0.83 4.98
C VAL A 364 3.32 1.87 4.12
N GLN A 365 2.32 2.56 4.66
CA GLN A 365 1.60 3.58 3.92
C GLN A 365 2.48 4.82 3.70
N TYR A 366 2.41 5.41 2.50
CA TYR A 366 3.03 6.70 2.21
C TYR A 366 2.39 7.80 3.08
N ALA A 367 3.25 8.51 3.81
CA ALA A 367 2.93 9.42 4.92
C ALA A 367 2.36 8.78 6.21
N SER A 368 2.61 7.49 6.45
CA SER A 368 2.45 6.92 7.78
C SER A 368 3.59 7.41 8.69
N ILE A 369 3.29 8.27 9.66
CA ILE A 369 4.21 8.62 10.77
C ILE A 369 4.30 7.44 11.76
N VAL A 370 4.41 6.22 11.25
CA VAL A 370 4.46 5.01 12.06
C VAL A 370 5.86 4.47 11.98
N SER A 371 6.61 4.75 13.05
CA SER A 371 7.95 4.28 13.44
C SER A 371 8.96 5.43 13.44
N GLY A 372 9.33 5.86 14.66
CA GLY A 372 10.23 6.98 14.96
C GLY A 372 11.69 6.81 14.53
N LYS A 373 11.94 6.23 13.35
CA LYS A 373 13.26 6.12 12.71
C LYS A 373 13.29 6.52 11.22
N HIS A 374 12.14 6.69 10.55
CA HIS A 374 12.12 7.21 9.18
C HIS A 374 11.77 8.69 9.14
N ARG A 375 12.74 9.47 8.65
CA ARG A 375 12.67 10.91 8.43
C ARG A 375 11.50 11.25 7.49
N LEU A 376 10.81 12.36 7.78
CA LEU A 376 9.62 12.88 7.09
C LEU A 376 9.70 12.72 5.57
N SER A 377 8.74 12.01 4.99
CA SER A 377 8.53 11.90 3.53
C SER A 377 7.94 13.22 3.00
N SER A 378 8.46 13.73 1.88
CA SER A 378 7.94 14.93 1.20
C SER A 378 6.69 14.66 0.38
N ILE A 379 6.14 13.44 0.43
CA ILE A 379 4.94 13.04 -0.30
C ILE A 379 4.01 12.18 0.55
N THR A 380 2.71 12.42 0.40
CA THR A 380 1.64 11.67 1.06
C THR A 380 0.88 10.74 0.10
N SER A 381 0.08 9.81 0.64
CA SER A 381 -0.85 9.02 -0.18
C SER A 381 -1.84 9.89 -0.96
N GLU A 382 -2.24 11.05 -0.42
CA GLU A 382 -3.15 11.97 -1.11
C GLU A 382 -2.46 12.66 -2.29
N ASP A 383 -1.20 13.05 -2.11
CA ASP A 383 -0.37 13.67 -3.15
C ASP A 383 -0.07 12.71 -4.30
N LEU A 384 0.16 11.44 -3.98
CA LEU A 384 0.31 10.37 -4.97
C LEU A 384 -1.01 10.13 -5.70
N GLU A 385 -2.11 10.11 -4.97
CA GLU A 385 -3.43 9.92 -5.58
C GLU A 385 -3.81 11.07 -6.52
N LYS A 386 -3.57 12.34 -6.15
CA LYS A 386 -3.78 13.49 -7.04
C LYS A 386 -3.01 13.35 -8.34
N ARG A 387 -1.71 13.04 -8.26
CA ARG A 387 -0.86 12.84 -9.43
C ARG A 387 -1.27 11.63 -10.28
N TYR A 388 -1.74 10.55 -9.64
CA TYR A 388 -2.24 9.38 -10.34
C TYR A 388 -3.52 9.67 -11.12
N GLN A 389 -4.41 10.52 -10.57
CA GLN A 389 -5.61 10.96 -11.28
C GLN A 389 -5.28 11.84 -12.50
N GLU A 390 -4.17 12.58 -12.46
CA GLU A 390 -3.68 13.38 -13.59
C GLU A 390 -3.00 12.52 -14.66
N ASP A 391 -2.12 11.60 -14.25
CA ASP A 391 -1.39 10.70 -15.14
C ASP A 391 -1.05 9.38 -14.42
N GLN A 392 -1.71 8.30 -14.84
CA GLN A 392 -1.54 6.95 -14.28
C GLN A 392 -0.22 6.28 -14.68
N SER A 393 0.55 6.88 -15.57
CA SER A 393 1.85 6.39 -16.05
C SER A 393 3.04 7.23 -15.57
N ALA A 394 2.78 8.31 -14.83
CA ALA A 394 3.82 9.23 -14.37
C ALA A 394 4.82 8.57 -13.42
N VAL A 395 6.03 9.14 -13.42
CA VAL A 395 7.07 8.89 -12.42
C VAL A 395 7.15 10.09 -11.49
N VAL A 396 6.91 9.86 -10.20
CA VAL A 396 6.88 10.90 -9.19
C VAL A 396 8.17 10.89 -8.37
N LYS A 397 8.90 12.01 -8.39
CA LYS A 397 10.09 12.22 -7.56
C LYS A 397 9.70 12.78 -6.19
N PHE A 398 10.29 12.25 -5.15
CA PHE A 398 10.12 12.75 -3.77
C PHE A 398 11.33 12.41 -2.91
N THR A 399 11.35 12.93 -1.69
CA THR A 399 12.41 12.67 -0.71
C THR A 399 11.83 12.09 0.57
N ALA A 400 12.57 11.23 1.25
CA ALA A 400 12.27 10.84 2.63
C ALA A 400 13.55 10.96 3.46
N GLY A 401 13.62 12.02 4.27
CA GLY A 401 14.86 12.42 4.92
C GLY A 401 15.95 12.91 3.98
N GLN A 402 17.05 12.17 3.91
CA GLN A 402 18.21 12.49 3.05
C GLN A 402 18.28 11.59 1.81
N GLN A 403 17.22 10.85 1.52
CA GLN A 403 17.17 9.90 0.41
C GLN A 403 16.14 10.40 -0.60
N SER A 404 16.51 10.33 -1.87
CA SER A 404 15.66 10.67 -3.01
C SER A 404 15.11 9.40 -3.63
N TYR A 405 13.85 9.48 -4.05
CA TYR A 405 13.11 8.36 -4.61
C TYR A 405 12.34 8.76 -5.86
N GLU A 406 12.18 7.78 -6.75
CA GLU A 406 11.27 7.83 -7.89
C GLU A 406 10.20 6.76 -7.72
N LEU A 407 8.92 7.13 -7.76
CA LEU A 407 7.80 6.20 -7.74
C LEU A 407 7.18 6.14 -9.14
N SER A 408 7.22 4.96 -9.75
CA SER A 408 6.55 4.69 -11.03
C SER A 408 5.14 4.20 -10.78
N PHE A 409 4.14 4.96 -11.21
CA PHE A 409 2.74 4.52 -11.15
C PHE A 409 2.47 3.35 -12.10
N ARG A 410 3.12 3.36 -13.27
CA ARG A 410 3.00 2.29 -14.27
C ARG A 410 3.50 0.96 -13.74
N ASP A 411 4.69 0.97 -13.14
CA ASP A 411 5.36 -0.26 -12.69
C ASP A 411 4.96 -0.62 -11.26
N MET A 412 4.27 0.27 -10.56
CA MET A 412 3.93 0.13 -9.14
C MET A 412 5.19 -0.18 -8.30
N THR A 413 6.23 0.62 -8.50
CA THR A 413 7.51 0.47 -7.80
C THR A 413 8.07 1.80 -7.31
N GLN A 414 8.91 1.74 -6.28
CA GLN A 414 9.69 2.83 -5.74
C GLN A 414 11.18 2.53 -5.90
N TYR A 415 11.92 3.40 -6.57
CA TYR A 415 13.36 3.33 -6.75
C TYR A 415 14.07 4.32 -5.82
N ASN A 416 15.12 3.89 -5.14
CA ASN A 416 15.99 4.75 -4.34
C ASN A 416 17.21 5.16 -5.17
N GLU A 417 17.35 6.45 -5.47
CA GLU A 417 18.42 6.96 -6.34
C GLU A 417 19.82 6.76 -5.74
N ARG A 418 19.94 6.71 -4.40
CA ARG A 418 21.23 6.63 -3.72
C ARG A 418 21.76 5.20 -3.62
N TYR A 419 20.89 4.24 -3.32
CA TYR A 419 21.28 2.83 -3.10
C TYR A 419 20.92 1.91 -4.27
N GLY A 420 20.16 2.41 -5.25
CA GLY A 420 19.70 1.63 -6.38
C GLY A 420 18.67 0.54 -6.04
N THR A 421 18.06 0.60 -4.85
CA THR A 421 17.08 -0.40 -4.40
C THR A 421 15.70 -0.12 -4.98
N ILE A 422 15.01 -1.16 -5.42
CA ILE A 422 13.62 -1.11 -5.87
C ILE A 422 12.72 -1.78 -4.83
N ARG A 423 11.60 -1.15 -4.48
CA ARG A 423 10.57 -1.66 -3.58
C ARG A 423 9.23 -1.68 -4.28
N MET A 424 8.39 -2.66 -3.96
CA MET A 424 7.04 -2.75 -4.51
C MET A 424 6.14 -1.67 -3.90
N VAL A 425 5.22 -1.15 -4.70
CA VAL A 425 4.19 -0.18 -4.30
C VAL A 425 2.81 -0.77 -4.55
N ARG A 426 1.85 -0.51 -3.66
CA ARG A 426 0.46 -0.91 -3.81
C ARG A 426 -0.48 0.25 -3.58
N ARG A 427 -1.49 0.38 -4.44
CA ARG A 427 -2.60 1.32 -4.31
C ARG A 427 -3.84 0.54 -3.93
N ARG A 428 -4.40 0.78 -2.74
CA ARG A 428 -5.61 0.12 -2.22
C ARG A 428 -6.62 1.16 -1.72
N PRO A 429 -7.93 0.92 -1.87
CA PRO A 429 -8.95 1.80 -1.30
C PRO A 429 -8.98 1.66 0.23
N VAL A 430 -9.48 2.68 0.91
CA VAL A 430 -9.79 2.62 2.34
C VAL A 430 -11.16 1.96 2.50
N PHE A 431 -11.21 0.90 3.31
CA PHE A 431 -12.42 0.10 3.50
C PHE A 431 -13.57 0.92 4.12
N VAL A 432 -14.77 0.76 3.56
CA VAL A 432 -16.01 1.36 4.07
C VAL A 432 -17.04 0.24 4.27
N SER A 433 -17.41 -0.05 5.52
CA SER A 433 -18.40 -1.11 5.76
C SER A 433 -19.81 -0.70 5.33
N THR A 434 -20.71 -1.68 5.21
CA THR A 434 -22.15 -1.45 4.98
C THR A 434 -22.76 -0.53 6.04
N VAL A 435 -22.35 -0.68 7.30
CA VAL A 435 -22.76 0.18 8.42
C VAL A 435 -22.28 1.61 8.21
N ASP A 436 -21.02 1.80 7.81
CA ASP A 436 -20.43 3.13 7.60
C ASP A 436 -21.09 3.85 6.42
N ALA A 437 -21.37 3.11 5.34
CA ALA A 437 -22.05 3.63 4.17
C ALA A 437 -23.52 4.00 4.45
N GLN A 438 -24.20 3.29 5.35
CA GLN A 438 -25.54 3.64 5.81
C GLN A 438 -25.51 4.87 6.73
N ALA A 439 -24.59 4.90 7.68
CA ALA A 439 -24.39 6.03 8.60
C ALA A 439 -24.05 7.34 7.86
N ALA A 440 -23.29 7.25 6.77
CA ALA A 440 -22.96 8.40 5.91
C ALA A 440 -24.18 8.94 5.14
N ARG A 441 -25.11 8.07 4.73
CA ARG A 441 -26.35 8.45 3.99
C ARG A 441 -27.44 9.05 4.86
N SER A 442 -27.63 8.52 6.07
CA SER A 442 -28.71 8.95 6.96
C SER A 442 -28.53 10.37 7.52
N ARG A 443 -27.38 11.00 7.29
CA ARG A 443 -27.07 12.39 7.69
C ARG A 443 -27.69 13.42 6.75
N ARG A 444 -28.97 13.22 6.38
CA ARG A 444 -29.67 13.90 5.28
C ARG A 444 -29.85 15.41 5.45
N ASN A 445 -29.64 16.01 6.63
CA ASN A 445 -29.79 17.46 6.87
C ASN A 445 -29.08 17.99 8.15
N GLY A 446 -27.91 17.46 8.51
CA GLY A 446 -27.16 17.94 9.69
C GLY A 446 -25.68 18.16 9.39
N PRO A 447 -24.97 19.07 10.09
CA PRO A 447 -23.52 19.20 9.96
C PRO A 447 -22.88 17.83 10.22
N ARG A 448 -22.07 17.36 9.27
CA ARG A 448 -21.35 16.07 9.32
C ARG A 448 -20.70 15.87 10.70
N ASN A 449 -20.94 14.72 11.34
CA ASN A 449 -20.20 14.23 12.51
C ASN A 449 -19.13 13.20 12.06
N PRO A 450 -17.88 13.59 11.75
CA PRO A 450 -16.97 12.83 10.91
C PRO A 450 -16.21 11.72 11.66
N SER A 451 -16.93 10.69 12.10
CA SER A 451 -16.35 9.62 12.91
C SER A 451 -16.01 8.33 12.15
N GLN A 452 -15.99 8.30 10.81
CA GLN A 452 -15.74 7.04 10.05
C GLN A 452 -14.92 7.15 8.75
N ASN A 453 -14.18 8.24 8.51
CA ASN A 453 -13.03 8.18 7.59
C ASN A 453 -11.78 8.30 8.44
N PHE A 454 -10.83 7.38 8.29
CA PHE A 454 -9.47 7.49 8.84
C PHE A 454 -8.67 8.69 8.27
N ARG A 455 -9.33 9.62 7.57
CA ARG A 455 -8.76 10.86 7.04
C ARG A 455 -9.64 12.11 7.21
N ALA A 456 -10.75 12.05 7.95
CA ALA A 456 -11.54 13.26 8.21
C ALA A 456 -11.07 13.95 9.51
N VAL A 457 -10.52 15.15 9.35
CA VAL A 457 -10.41 16.12 10.43
C VAL A 457 -11.81 16.40 11.04
N PRO A 458 -11.92 16.76 12.33
CA PRO A 458 -13.20 17.01 12.97
C PRO A 458 -14.05 18.05 12.24
N GLY A 459 -15.36 17.85 12.22
CA GLY A 459 -16.27 18.62 11.35
C GLY A 459 -16.43 20.07 11.80
N PHE A 460 -16.05 20.35 13.04
CA PHE A 460 -15.98 21.67 13.64
C PHE A 460 -14.67 22.41 13.34
N TRP A 461 -13.71 21.77 12.66
CA TRP A 461 -12.50 22.47 12.20
C TRP A 461 -12.83 23.43 11.07
N ASP A 462 -12.13 24.56 11.06
CA ASP A 462 -12.13 25.48 9.94
C ASP A 462 -11.32 24.86 8.81
N LYS A 463 -12.01 24.48 7.74
CA LYS A 463 -11.40 23.80 6.58
C LYS A 463 -10.41 24.68 5.83
N SER A 464 -10.50 26.00 5.94
CA SER A 464 -9.55 26.94 5.33
C SER A 464 -8.24 27.05 6.11
N ALA A 465 -8.23 26.59 7.37
CA ALA A 465 -7.09 26.63 8.27
C ALA A 465 -6.52 25.22 8.52
N ILE A 466 -6.50 24.38 7.49
CA ILE A 466 -5.86 23.06 7.52
C ILE A 466 -4.75 23.09 6.47
N PRO A 467 -3.48 23.29 6.86
CA PRO A 467 -2.38 23.27 5.91
C PRO A 467 -2.13 21.84 5.42
N ASP A 468 -1.57 21.71 4.21
CA ASP A 468 -1.17 20.41 3.65
C ASP A 468 -0.05 19.74 4.47
N ILE A 469 0.81 20.54 5.11
CA ILE A 469 1.89 20.09 6.01
C ILE A 469 1.90 20.98 7.26
N GLY A 470 1.99 20.36 8.45
CA GLY A 470 2.15 21.07 9.72
C GLY A 470 0.81 21.45 10.37
N TYR A 471 0.75 22.65 10.95
CA TYR A 471 -0.42 23.09 11.70
C TYR A 471 -0.80 24.54 11.40
N ARG A 472 -2.07 24.87 11.65
CA ARG A 472 -2.52 26.24 11.87
C ARG A 472 -3.32 26.32 13.16
N THR A 473 -3.36 27.51 13.75
CA THR A 473 -4.26 27.81 14.86
C THR A 473 -5.45 28.63 14.38
N VAL A 474 -6.62 28.36 14.96
CA VAL A 474 -7.87 29.09 14.71
C VAL A 474 -8.33 29.68 16.02
N THR A 475 -8.31 31.02 16.13
CA THR A 475 -8.82 31.72 17.30
C THR A 475 -10.33 31.52 17.41
N LEU A 476 -10.77 30.99 18.55
CA LEU A 476 -12.19 30.77 18.84
C LEU A 476 -12.85 32.04 19.38
N LEU A 477 -14.12 32.23 19.04
CA LEU A 477 -14.95 33.29 19.62
C LEU A 477 -15.45 32.86 21.00
N SER A 478 -15.66 33.83 21.90
CA SER A 478 -16.18 33.56 23.25
C SER A 478 -17.58 32.93 23.24
N SER A 479 -18.33 33.07 22.15
CA SER A 479 -19.62 32.42 21.91
C SER A 479 -19.51 30.96 21.47
N ASP A 480 -18.33 30.48 21.06
CA ASP A 480 -18.15 29.12 20.57
C ASP A 480 -18.27 28.10 21.70
N ARG A 481 -18.92 26.97 21.43
CA ARG A 481 -19.09 25.88 22.43
C ARG A 481 -17.75 25.35 22.95
N ASP A 482 -16.77 25.21 22.06
CA ASP A 482 -15.43 24.75 22.43
C ASP A 482 -14.73 25.77 23.33
N TYR A 483 -14.87 27.06 23.04
CA TYR A 483 -14.33 28.13 23.89
C TYR A 483 -14.93 28.04 25.30
N GLN A 484 -16.26 28.00 25.40
CA GLN A 484 -16.96 27.95 26.69
C GLN A 484 -16.58 26.70 27.50
N LYS A 485 -16.48 25.54 26.83
CA LYS A 485 -16.04 24.29 27.48
C LYS A 485 -14.62 24.40 28.04
N VAL A 486 -13.67 24.89 27.24
CA VAL A 486 -12.27 25.03 27.67
C VAL A 486 -12.15 26.09 28.77
N GLN A 487 -12.87 27.20 28.65
CA GLN A 487 -12.94 28.24 29.67
C GLN A 487 -13.50 27.70 31.00
N GLU A 488 -14.58 26.92 30.96
CA GLU A 488 -15.16 26.31 32.16
C GLU A 488 -14.14 25.38 32.85
N LEU A 489 -13.47 24.51 32.09
CA LEU A 489 -12.44 23.61 32.62
C LEU A 489 -11.27 24.38 33.24
N PHE A 490 -10.81 25.46 32.59
CA PHE A 490 -9.75 26.32 33.11
C PHE A 490 -10.17 27.03 34.41
N ASN A 491 -11.36 27.65 34.41
CA ASN A 491 -11.87 28.43 35.54
C ASN A 491 -12.20 27.61 36.79
N LYS A 492 -12.34 26.28 36.67
CA LYS A 492 -12.49 25.38 37.83
C LYS A 492 -11.37 25.58 38.86
N THR A 493 -10.14 25.86 38.41
CA THR A 493 -8.97 25.99 39.30
C THR A 493 -8.17 27.27 39.12
N MET A 494 -8.35 28.00 38.02
CA MET A 494 -7.64 29.24 37.70
C MET A 494 -8.51 30.49 37.93
N ARG A 495 -8.93 30.72 39.18
CA ARG A 495 -9.69 31.93 39.55
C ARG A 495 -8.76 33.16 39.56
N GLY A 496 -9.24 34.29 39.05
CA GLY A 496 -8.50 35.56 39.04
C GLY A 496 -7.61 35.79 37.81
N PHE A 497 -7.49 34.81 36.91
CA PHE A 497 -6.79 34.97 35.63
C PHE A 497 -7.76 35.28 34.51
N LYS A 498 -7.31 36.07 33.53
CA LYS A 498 -8.11 36.44 32.36
C LYS A 498 -7.59 35.72 31.12
N ILE A 499 -8.45 34.92 30.49
CA ILE A 499 -8.16 34.32 29.18
C ILE A 499 -8.15 35.44 28.14
N THR A 500 -7.04 35.57 27.41
CA THR A 500 -6.89 36.51 26.30
C THR A 500 -7.34 35.91 24.99
N SER A 501 -7.01 34.64 24.74
CA SER A 501 -7.50 33.88 23.58
C SER A 501 -7.48 32.37 23.83
N ILE A 502 -8.37 31.67 23.14
CA ILE A 502 -8.31 30.21 22.98
C ILE A 502 -8.18 29.93 21.51
N GLU A 503 -7.10 29.26 21.15
CA GLU A 503 -6.75 28.92 19.78
C GLU A 503 -6.88 27.41 19.58
N ARG A 504 -7.76 26.97 18.69
CA ARG A 504 -7.84 25.56 18.29
C ARG A 504 -6.66 25.24 17.40
N VAL A 505 -5.88 24.24 17.77
CA VAL A 505 -4.79 23.72 16.94
C VAL A 505 -5.40 22.76 15.93
N GLN A 506 -5.14 23.02 14.65
CA GLN A 506 -5.57 22.19 13.54
C GLN A 506 -4.34 21.62 12.85
N ASN A 507 -3.89 20.47 13.36
CA ASN A 507 -2.80 19.69 12.78
C ASN A 507 -3.37 18.35 12.30
N ARG A 508 -3.53 18.21 10.98
CA ARG A 508 -4.13 17.01 10.37
C ARG A 508 -3.31 15.76 10.66
N ASP A 509 -2.00 15.85 10.56
CA ASP A 509 -1.10 14.70 10.72
C ASP A 509 -1.12 14.17 12.16
N LEU A 510 -1.00 15.06 13.14
CA LEU A 510 -1.10 14.67 14.55
C LEU A 510 -2.47 14.11 14.89
N TRP A 511 -3.54 14.67 14.30
CA TRP A 511 -4.89 14.17 14.50
C TRP A 511 -5.06 12.75 13.95
N VAL A 512 -4.60 12.48 12.72
CA VAL A 512 -4.67 11.15 12.10
C VAL A 512 -3.93 10.11 12.95
N VAL A 513 -2.73 10.45 13.42
CA VAL A 513 -1.93 9.54 14.25
C VAL A 513 -2.56 9.30 15.62
N PHE A 514 -3.12 10.34 16.24
CA PHE A 514 -3.86 10.23 17.49
C PHE A 514 -5.10 9.32 17.36
N GLN A 515 -5.87 9.48 16.26
CA GLN A 515 -7.01 8.62 15.97
C GLN A 515 -6.59 7.16 15.75
N TRP A 516 -5.52 6.92 14.99
CA TRP A 516 -4.97 5.58 14.79
C TRP A 516 -4.57 4.94 16.13
N LYS A 517 -3.91 5.70 17.02
CA LYS A 517 -3.53 5.19 18.35
C LYS A 517 -4.76 4.87 19.19
N ARG A 518 -5.80 5.70 19.15
CA ARG A 518 -7.10 5.45 19.83
C ARG A 518 -7.71 4.13 19.35
N ASP A 519 -7.74 3.90 18.04
CA ASP A 519 -8.35 2.72 17.46
C ASP A 519 -7.52 1.46 17.71
N LEU A 520 -6.19 1.58 17.74
CA LEU A 520 -5.29 0.51 18.18
C LEU A 520 -5.55 0.13 19.64
N MET A 521 -5.66 1.11 20.54
CA MET A 521 -5.95 0.84 21.95
C MET A 521 -7.34 0.21 22.14
N LYS A 522 -8.33 0.64 21.33
CA LYS A 522 -9.67 0.04 21.29
C LYS A 522 -9.63 -1.44 20.86
N LYS A 523 -8.88 -1.77 19.80
CA LYS A 523 -8.71 -3.15 19.34
C LYS A 523 -8.05 -4.01 20.42
N ASN A 524 -6.99 -3.51 21.04
CA ASN A 524 -6.27 -4.21 22.11
C ASN A 524 -7.13 -4.42 23.36
N ASN A 525 -8.14 -3.58 23.59
CA ASN A 525 -9.07 -3.69 24.71
C ASN A 525 -10.38 -4.43 24.36
N GLY A 526 -10.31 -5.40 23.44
CA GLY A 526 -11.47 -6.22 23.05
C GLY A 526 -12.61 -5.42 22.41
N GLY A 527 -12.28 -4.33 21.71
CA GLY A 527 -13.25 -3.45 21.04
C GLY A 527 -13.84 -2.35 21.93
N LYS A 528 -13.50 -2.30 23.23
CA LYS A 528 -13.96 -1.24 24.14
C LYS A 528 -13.15 0.04 23.96
N ASN A 529 -13.82 1.19 23.92
CA ASN A 529 -13.13 2.48 23.83
C ASN A 529 -12.25 2.69 25.05
N SER A 530 -10.98 3.04 24.82
CA SER A 530 -10.06 3.45 25.88
C SER A 530 -10.49 4.79 26.49
N LYS A 531 -10.17 4.98 27.78
CA LYS A 531 -10.44 6.24 28.47
C LYS A 531 -9.64 7.38 27.83
N GLU A 532 -10.34 8.42 27.39
CA GLU A 532 -9.80 9.66 26.81
C GLU A 532 -10.18 10.82 27.74
N LEU A 533 -9.21 11.68 28.08
CA LEU A 533 -9.43 12.83 28.97
C LEU A 533 -8.94 14.14 28.33
N HIS A 534 -9.59 15.25 28.69
CA HIS A 534 -9.12 16.60 28.44
C HIS A 534 -8.24 17.04 29.62
N LEU A 535 -6.93 17.17 29.40
CA LEU A 535 -5.94 17.47 30.43
C LEU A 535 -5.07 18.67 30.04
N PHE A 536 -4.49 19.35 31.03
CA PHE A 536 -3.70 20.56 30.85
C PHE A 536 -2.20 20.29 30.83
N HIS A 537 -1.47 21.04 30.01
CA HIS A 537 0.00 21.05 29.99
C HIS A 537 0.51 22.49 29.90
N GLY A 538 1.26 22.93 30.91
CA GLY A 538 1.89 24.26 30.92
C GLY A 538 3.20 24.22 30.16
N THR A 539 3.49 25.25 29.38
CA THR A 539 4.75 25.33 28.65
C THR A 539 5.22 26.77 28.50
N ASP A 540 6.50 26.91 28.21
CA ASP A 540 7.12 28.17 27.78
C ASP A 540 6.70 28.47 26.33
N PRO A 541 6.32 29.73 26.00
CA PRO A 541 5.95 30.13 24.65
C PRO A 541 6.91 29.67 23.54
N LYS A 542 8.22 29.55 23.83
CA LYS A 542 9.22 29.10 22.84
C LYS A 542 9.02 27.65 22.37
N HIS A 543 8.31 26.82 23.13
CA HIS A 543 8.05 25.41 22.77
C HIS A 543 6.70 25.22 22.08
N VAL A 544 5.84 26.25 22.05
CA VAL A 544 4.48 26.15 21.48
C VAL A 544 4.52 25.68 20.02
N ASP A 545 5.39 26.27 19.19
CA ASP A 545 5.51 25.89 17.78
C ASP A 545 5.92 24.43 17.60
N ALA A 546 6.94 23.99 18.34
CA ALA A 546 7.41 22.62 18.29
C ALA A 546 6.33 21.62 18.75
N ILE A 547 5.59 21.94 19.82
CA ILE A 547 4.50 21.07 20.30
C ILE A 547 3.37 20.99 19.28
N CYS A 548 2.94 22.11 18.70
CA CYS A 548 1.88 22.12 17.70
C CYS A 548 2.27 21.40 16.40
N ARG A 549 3.55 21.47 15.99
CA ARG A 549 4.06 20.84 14.77
C ARG A 549 4.41 19.36 14.96
N ASP A 550 5.19 19.06 15.99
CA ASP A 550 5.92 17.79 16.16
C ASP A 550 5.37 16.90 17.29
N ASN A 551 4.36 17.41 18.03
CA ASN A 551 3.76 16.83 19.24
C ASN A 551 4.71 16.84 20.47
N PHE A 552 4.21 16.39 21.62
CA PHE A 552 5.00 16.29 22.84
C PHE A 552 6.08 15.22 22.73
N ASP A 553 7.35 15.60 22.87
CA ASP A 553 8.47 14.67 22.97
C ASP A 553 9.20 14.90 24.29
N TRP A 554 8.95 14.04 25.27
CA TRP A 554 9.56 14.15 26.60
C TRP A 554 11.09 14.06 26.58
N ARG A 555 11.69 13.54 25.49
CA ARG A 555 13.15 13.50 25.32
C ARG A 555 13.72 14.87 24.95
N LEU A 556 12.88 15.78 24.47
CA LEU A 556 13.23 17.14 24.05
C LEU A 556 12.62 18.21 24.97
N CYS A 557 11.46 17.92 25.58
CA CYS A 557 10.80 18.75 26.56
C CYS A 557 11.42 18.46 27.94
N GLY A 558 12.24 19.39 28.44
CA GLY A 558 13.06 19.23 29.64
C GLY A 558 12.39 18.50 30.82
N THR A 559 13.17 17.64 31.49
CA THR A 559 12.79 16.78 32.62
C THR A 559 12.44 17.57 33.88
N ASN A 560 11.31 18.26 33.87
CA ASN A 560 10.74 18.83 35.08
C ASN A 560 9.90 17.75 35.78
N GLY A 561 10.53 17.07 36.75
CA GLY A 561 9.86 16.14 37.67
C GLY A 561 9.41 14.82 37.02
N THR A 562 10.33 13.88 36.84
CA THR A 562 10.06 12.51 36.35
C THR A 562 9.52 11.56 37.44
N VAL A 563 8.85 12.08 38.47
CA VAL A 563 8.49 11.32 39.70
C VAL A 563 7.61 10.10 39.43
N TYR A 564 6.80 10.13 38.36
CA TYR A 564 5.86 9.06 38.00
C TYR A 564 6.23 8.38 36.66
N GLY A 565 7.46 8.60 36.18
CA GLY A 565 8.02 7.98 34.97
C GLY A 565 8.63 8.99 34.01
N GLU A 566 9.44 8.49 33.09
CA GLU A 566 10.05 9.23 31.98
C GLU A 566 9.06 9.35 30.81
N GLY A 567 8.11 10.28 30.93
CA GLY A 567 7.07 10.50 29.94
C GLY A 567 6.57 11.94 29.92
N SER A 568 5.54 12.18 29.11
CA SER A 568 4.87 13.48 29.04
C SER A 568 3.80 13.60 30.12
N TYR A 569 3.86 14.68 30.90
CA TYR A 569 3.01 14.93 32.07
C TYR A 569 1.82 15.81 31.71
N PHE A 570 0.62 15.41 32.15
CA PHE A 570 -0.62 16.14 31.95
C PHE A 570 -1.41 16.21 33.26
N ALA A 571 -1.90 17.40 33.61
CA ALA A 571 -2.64 17.62 34.84
C ALA A 571 -4.14 17.68 34.58
N ARG A 572 -4.93 17.14 35.51
CA ARG A 572 -6.38 17.34 35.53
C ARG A 572 -6.74 18.81 35.75
N ASP A 573 -5.98 19.46 36.62
CA ASP A 573 -6.27 20.81 37.11
C ASP A 573 -5.31 21.82 36.47
N ALA A 574 -5.83 22.84 35.78
CA ALA A 574 -5.03 23.89 35.12
C ALA A 574 -4.06 24.61 36.08
N LYS A 575 -4.45 24.76 37.35
CA LYS A 575 -3.60 25.34 38.41
C LYS A 575 -2.27 24.63 38.59
N TYR A 576 -2.22 23.31 38.41
CA TYR A 576 -0.96 22.57 38.48
C TYR A 576 -0.06 22.96 37.29
N SER A 577 -0.62 22.94 36.09
CA SER A 577 0.06 23.29 34.84
C SER A 577 0.54 24.75 34.81
N HIS A 578 -0.11 25.68 35.52
CA HIS A 578 0.29 27.08 35.62
C HIS A 578 1.74 27.27 36.07
N SER A 579 2.20 26.45 37.02
CA SER A 579 3.56 26.53 37.58
C SER A 579 4.66 26.18 36.57
N TYR A 580 4.27 25.64 35.40
CA TYR A 580 5.15 25.27 34.30
C TYR A 580 5.00 26.20 33.08
N THR A 581 4.24 27.29 33.22
CA THR A 581 4.15 28.35 32.20
C THR A 581 5.22 29.42 32.45
N SER A 582 5.49 30.26 31.45
CA SER A 582 6.36 31.43 31.65
C SER A 582 5.81 32.37 32.72
N ASP A 583 6.71 33.00 33.47
CA ASP A 583 6.41 33.98 34.53
C ASP A 583 6.36 35.43 34.01
N SER A 584 6.76 35.67 32.77
CA SER A 584 6.74 36.99 32.13
C SER A 584 5.76 37.05 30.94
N GLY A 585 4.89 38.07 30.92
CA GLY A 585 4.00 38.36 29.80
C GLY A 585 2.79 37.44 29.68
N VAL A 586 2.30 37.25 28.45
CA VAL A 586 1.14 36.38 28.17
C VAL A 586 1.55 34.93 28.36
N ARG A 587 0.88 34.24 29.30
CA ARG A 587 1.13 32.84 29.64
C ARG A 587 0.46 31.92 28.62
N SER A 588 1.08 30.78 28.34
CA SER A 588 0.60 29.79 27.37
C SER A 588 0.43 28.41 28.02
N MET A 589 -0.73 27.78 27.81
CA MET A 589 -1.04 26.44 28.31
C MET A 589 -1.84 25.67 27.27
N PHE A 590 -1.55 24.38 27.09
CA PHE A 590 -2.36 23.51 26.25
C PHE A 590 -3.48 22.84 27.04
N ALA A 591 -4.66 22.73 26.43
CA ALA A 591 -5.66 21.73 26.77
C ALA A 591 -5.62 20.62 25.70
N CYS A 592 -5.22 19.42 26.12
CA CYS A 592 -4.92 18.29 25.25
C CYS A 592 -5.98 17.19 25.37
N ARG A 593 -6.19 16.45 24.29
CA ARG A 593 -6.81 15.12 24.38
C ARG A 593 -5.72 14.10 24.69
N VAL A 594 -5.94 13.28 25.71
CA VAL A 594 -4.97 12.28 26.17
C VAL A 594 -5.65 10.93 26.29
N LEU A 595 -5.12 9.93 25.57
CA LEU A 595 -5.54 8.53 25.65
C LEU A 595 -4.89 7.87 26.87
N VAL A 596 -5.51 8.05 28.03
CA VAL A 596 -5.00 7.54 29.32
C VAL A 596 -5.22 6.05 29.49
N GLY A 597 -6.25 5.49 28.84
CA GLY A 597 -6.54 4.05 28.87
C GLY A 597 -6.64 3.49 30.29
N ASP A 598 -6.16 2.26 30.46
CA ASP A 598 -5.97 1.66 31.78
C ASP A 598 -4.67 2.19 32.39
N TYR A 599 -4.72 2.67 33.63
CA TYR A 599 -3.58 3.27 34.30
C TYR A 599 -3.27 2.61 35.63
N THR A 600 -2.02 2.76 36.05
CA THR A 600 -1.55 2.34 37.38
C THR A 600 -0.65 3.42 37.98
N ARG A 601 -0.23 3.22 39.23
CA ARG A 601 0.65 4.18 39.91
C ARG A 601 2.03 4.21 39.24
N GLY A 602 2.52 5.41 38.95
CA GLY A 602 3.85 5.62 38.37
C GLY A 602 4.99 5.54 39.38
N ASN A 603 6.21 5.38 38.87
CA ASN A 603 7.48 5.45 39.58
C ASN A 603 8.53 6.11 38.64
N SER A 604 9.55 6.76 39.21
CA SER A 604 10.56 7.49 38.46
C SER A 604 11.41 6.64 37.51
N ASP A 605 11.59 5.37 37.83
CA ASP A 605 12.45 4.46 37.05
C ASP A 605 11.77 3.89 35.80
N LEU A 606 10.50 4.25 35.58
CA LEU A 606 9.72 3.72 34.46
C LEU A 606 10.00 4.51 33.18
N CYS A 607 10.56 3.83 32.17
CA CYS A 607 10.65 4.35 30.79
C CYS A 607 9.45 3.94 29.92
N ARG A 608 8.56 3.09 30.44
CA ARG A 608 7.31 2.65 29.81
C ARG A 608 6.30 2.21 30.88
N PRO A 609 5.00 2.10 30.57
CA PRO A 609 4.03 1.57 31.53
C PRO A 609 4.38 0.14 31.97
N PRO A 610 4.10 -0.21 33.24
CA PRO A 610 4.37 -1.55 33.75
C PRO A 610 3.35 -2.57 33.21
N PRO A 611 3.65 -3.88 33.31
CA PRO A 611 2.71 -4.95 32.95
C PRO A 611 1.49 -5.00 33.90
N LYS A 612 0.34 -5.46 33.40
CA LYS A 612 -0.93 -5.58 34.15
C LYS A 612 -0.95 -6.73 35.17
N GLY A 613 0.14 -7.48 35.27
CA GLY A 613 0.32 -8.61 36.18
C GLY A 613 1.69 -9.24 35.95
N GLU A 614 2.13 -10.05 36.90
CA GLU A 614 3.40 -10.76 36.81
C GLU A 614 3.39 -11.74 35.62
N GLY A 615 4.37 -11.61 34.72
CA GLY A 615 4.42 -12.42 33.48
C GLY A 615 3.39 -12.06 32.40
N SER A 616 2.54 -11.04 32.61
CA SER A 616 1.56 -10.64 31.60
C SER A 616 2.22 -9.95 30.39
N PRO A 617 1.89 -10.35 29.15
CA PRO A 617 2.38 -9.67 27.95
C PRO A 617 1.71 -8.32 27.71
N THR A 618 0.70 -7.95 28.52
CA THR A 618 -0.06 -6.70 28.37
C THR A 618 0.42 -5.64 29.36
N LEU A 619 0.70 -4.45 28.84
CA LEU A 619 1.09 -3.27 29.64
C LEU A 619 -0.13 -2.41 29.97
N TYR A 620 -0.04 -1.63 31.04
CA TYR A 620 -0.91 -0.47 31.22
C TYR A 620 -0.68 0.56 30.10
N ASP A 621 -1.61 1.50 29.95
CA ASP A 621 -1.56 2.53 28.91
C ASP A 621 -0.92 3.83 29.40
N SER A 622 -1.05 4.13 30.71
CA SER A 622 -0.45 5.31 31.33
C SER A 622 -0.15 5.10 32.83
N CYS A 623 0.60 6.04 33.40
CA CYS A 623 0.90 6.08 34.84
C CYS A 623 0.24 7.30 35.50
N VAL A 624 -0.11 7.20 36.78
CA VAL A 624 -0.73 8.27 37.56
C VAL A 624 -0.08 8.46 38.93
N ASP A 625 -0.31 9.62 39.54
CA ASP A 625 0.10 9.92 40.92
C ASP A 625 -0.70 9.11 41.96
N ASN A 626 -2.02 9.00 41.76
CA ASN A 626 -2.95 8.30 42.64
C ASN A 626 -4.01 7.57 41.81
N VAL A 627 -4.13 6.24 41.97
CA VAL A 627 -5.05 5.41 41.18
C VAL A 627 -6.53 5.69 41.49
N LEU A 628 -6.85 6.05 42.73
CA LEU A 628 -8.23 6.31 43.17
C LEU A 628 -8.73 7.70 42.74
N ASN A 629 -7.85 8.70 42.77
CA ASN A 629 -8.17 10.07 42.37
C ASN A 629 -6.98 10.72 41.65
N PRO A 630 -6.75 10.37 40.37
CA PRO A 630 -5.60 10.88 39.63
C PRO A 630 -5.69 12.39 39.41
N SER A 631 -4.62 13.09 39.73
CA SER A 631 -4.44 14.52 39.41
C SER A 631 -3.40 14.74 38.31
N ILE A 632 -2.49 13.77 38.13
CA ILE A 632 -1.43 13.77 37.12
C ILE A 632 -1.49 12.47 36.34
N TYR A 633 -1.36 12.58 35.02
CA TYR A 633 -1.24 11.46 34.09
C TYR A 633 0.07 11.57 33.32
N VAL A 634 0.78 10.45 33.23
CA VAL A 634 2.04 10.31 32.49
C VAL A 634 1.84 9.31 31.35
N VAL A 635 2.03 9.79 30.12
CA VAL A 635 2.00 8.96 28.91
C VAL A 635 3.38 8.92 28.28
N PHE A 636 3.75 7.73 27.79
CA PHE A 636 5.11 7.45 27.33
C PHE A 636 5.23 7.52 25.79
N GLU A 637 4.10 7.39 25.09
CA GLU A 637 4.02 7.46 23.64
C GLU A 637 3.39 8.78 23.20
N LYS A 638 4.11 9.55 22.39
CA LYS A 638 3.63 10.85 21.88
C LYS A 638 2.31 10.76 21.10
N HIS A 639 2.04 9.63 20.46
CA HIS A 639 0.82 9.40 19.70
C HIS A 639 -0.43 9.24 20.59
N GLN A 640 -0.28 9.13 21.92
CA GLN A 640 -1.40 9.15 22.87
C GLN A 640 -1.96 10.55 23.13
N VAL A 641 -1.36 11.59 22.55
CA VAL A 641 -1.71 12.98 22.83
C VAL A 641 -2.02 13.74 21.56
N TYR A 642 -3.07 14.57 21.62
CA TYR A 642 -3.33 15.62 20.63
C TYR A 642 -3.45 16.98 21.34
N PRO A 643 -2.57 17.96 21.07
CA PRO A 643 -2.71 19.32 21.61
C PRO A 643 -3.90 20.00 20.92
N GLU A 644 -5.08 20.01 21.55
CA GLU A 644 -6.32 20.44 20.88
C GLU A 644 -6.51 21.96 20.93
N PHE A 645 -6.22 22.58 22.07
CA PHE A 645 -6.36 24.02 22.26
C PHE A 645 -5.14 24.62 22.94
N LEU A 646 -4.71 25.79 22.46
CA LEU A 646 -3.74 26.66 23.11
C LEU A 646 -4.51 27.80 23.82
N ILE A 647 -4.37 27.86 25.13
CA ILE A 647 -4.96 28.89 25.98
C ILE A 647 -3.88 29.93 26.27
N LYS A 648 -4.17 31.18 25.90
CA LYS A 648 -3.36 32.35 26.27
C LYS A 648 -4.11 33.14 27.34
N TYR A 649 -3.41 33.52 28.41
CA TYR A 649 -4.02 34.21 29.55
C TYR A 649 -3.00 35.08 30.28
N ASP A 650 -3.51 36.02 31.07
CA ASP A 650 -2.73 36.90 31.93
C ASP A 650 -3.37 37.05 33.30
N ASP A 651 -2.67 37.76 34.19
CA ASP A 651 -3.02 37.93 35.59
C ASP A 651 -4.20 38.91 35.78
N GLY A 652 -4.82 39.41 34.70
CA GLY A 652 -6.02 40.27 34.73
C GLY A 652 -5.81 41.66 35.32
N VAL A 653 -4.60 41.99 35.79
CA VAL A 653 -4.23 43.30 36.31
C VAL A 653 -3.64 44.12 35.16
N MET A 654 -4.34 45.20 34.79
CA MET A 654 -3.80 46.25 33.92
C MET A 654 -2.46 46.73 34.50
N HIS A 655 -1.36 46.42 33.83
CA HIS A 655 -0.06 47.01 34.14
C HIS A 655 -0.13 48.51 33.82
N TRP A 656 -0.36 49.32 34.85
CA TRP A 656 0.09 50.71 34.81
C TRP A 656 1.62 50.69 34.79
N THR A 657 2.18 51.38 33.80
CA THR A 657 3.62 51.58 33.66
C THR A 657 4.17 52.26 34.91
N SER A 658 5.13 51.62 35.59
CA SER A 658 6.12 52.34 36.39
C SER A 658 7.40 51.53 36.51
N SER A 659 8.47 52.18 36.07
CA SER A 659 9.86 51.75 36.09
C SER A 659 10.35 51.51 37.52
N ALA A 660 10.89 50.32 37.80
CA ALA A 660 11.86 50.08 38.89
C ALA A 660 12.67 48.79 38.60
N PRO A 661 13.96 48.73 38.98
CA PRO A 661 14.88 47.69 38.50
C PRO A 661 14.72 46.36 39.24
N ALA A 662 15.09 45.28 38.55
CA ALA A 662 14.96 43.88 38.95
C ALA A 662 15.77 43.50 40.21
N PRO A 663 15.25 42.60 41.08
CA PRO A 663 16.09 41.89 42.03
C PRO A 663 16.69 40.63 41.40
N THR A 664 17.96 40.40 41.72
CA THR A 664 18.82 39.29 41.30
C THR A 664 18.30 37.91 41.70
N LYS A 665 18.51 36.93 40.80
CA LYS A 665 18.28 35.49 41.02
C LYS A 665 19.19 34.97 42.15
N THR A 666 18.60 34.34 43.16
CA THR A 666 19.34 33.54 44.16
C THR A 666 19.17 32.05 43.87
N VAL A 667 20.31 31.37 43.92
CA VAL A 667 20.55 29.95 43.63
C VAL A 667 20.03 29.04 44.77
N SER A 668 19.62 27.85 44.34
CA SER A 668 19.27 26.59 45.03
C SER A 668 19.54 26.40 46.53
N ILE A 669 18.60 25.74 47.21
CA ILE A 669 18.84 24.99 48.45
C ILE A 669 18.32 23.56 48.28
N GLN A 670 19.22 22.59 48.47
CA GLN A 670 18.98 21.15 48.56
C GLN A 670 18.26 20.80 49.87
N SER A 671 17.27 19.91 49.80
CA SER A 671 16.66 19.29 50.97
C SER A 671 17.54 18.18 51.52
N THR A 672 17.85 18.30 52.80
CA THR A 672 18.59 17.40 53.68
C THR A 672 17.97 16.00 53.76
N SER A 673 18.78 14.95 53.57
CA SER A 673 18.50 13.61 54.07
C SER A 673 19.48 13.25 55.19
N LEU A 674 18.91 12.87 56.33
CA LEU A 674 19.60 12.34 57.51
C LEU A 674 19.98 10.88 57.24
N THR A 675 21.27 10.53 57.41
CA THR A 675 21.68 9.16 57.78
C THR A 675 22.90 9.19 58.72
N PRO A 676 23.11 8.14 59.54
CA PRO A 676 23.94 8.20 60.74
C PRO A 676 25.43 7.94 60.48
N LYS A 677 26.23 8.42 61.44
CA LYS A 677 27.69 8.39 61.52
C LYS A 677 28.32 6.99 61.38
N SER A 678 29.42 6.89 60.63
CA SER A 678 30.57 6.06 61.02
C SER A 678 31.89 6.70 60.55
N ASN A 679 32.96 6.46 61.32
CA ASN A 679 34.15 7.29 61.45
C ASN A 679 35.17 7.21 60.30
N GLN A 680 35.92 8.32 60.18
CA GLN A 680 37.12 8.56 59.38
C GLN A 680 38.24 7.54 59.58
N ILE A 681 39.00 7.25 58.51
CA ILE A 681 40.47 7.24 58.50
C ILE A 681 40.97 7.81 57.14
N GLN A 682 41.91 8.76 57.20
CA GLN A 682 42.64 9.39 56.08
C GLN A 682 43.85 8.56 55.63
N ALA A 683 44.23 8.65 54.34
CA ALA A 683 45.59 8.89 53.78
C ALA A 683 45.63 8.51 52.28
N THR A 684 45.80 9.43 51.30
CA THR A 684 47.02 10.04 50.70
C THR A 684 47.25 9.59 49.25
N ALA A 685 47.25 10.57 48.33
CA ALA A 685 48.03 10.77 47.08
C ALA A 685 48.23 9.64 46.04
N ALA A 686 47.85 9.90 44.77
CA ALA A 686 48.75 10.37 43.69
C ALA A 686 48.21 10.10 42.26
N ALA A 687 48.36 11.11 41.40
CA ALA A 687 48.60 11.13 39.94
C ALA A 687 47.74 10.34 38.90
N THR A 688 47.28 11.12 37.91
CA THR A 688 46.71 10.89 36.55
C THR A 688 47.49 9.92 35.62
N PRO A 689 47.07 9.58 34.35
CA PRO A 689 45.97 10.08 33.48
C PRO A 689 45.16 9.01 32.69
N SER A 690 44.23 9.53 31.85
CA SER A 690 43.32 8.94 30.86
C SER A 690 43.87 7.85 29.89
N LYS A 691 42.99 6.96 29.39
CA LYS A 691 42.61 6.80 27.95
C LYS A 691 41.80 5.50 27.62
N THR A 692 40.77 5.68 26.78
CA THR A 692 40.25 4.86 25.65
C THR A 692 40.12 3.32 25.68
N CYS A 693 38.95 2.88 25.15
CA CYS A 693 38.58 1.69 24.35
C CYS A 693 39.60 0.56 24.17
N PHE A 694 39.13 -0.71 24.21
CA PHE A 694 39.10 -1.61 23.05
C PHE A 694 38.28 -2.89 23.31
N LEU A 695 37.58 -3.31 22.26
CA LEU A 695 36.99 -4.64 22.03
C LEU A 695 38.10 -5.71 21.92
N TYR A 696 37.79 -6.95 22.28
CA TYR A 696 38.54 -8.12 21.79
C TYR A 696 37.62 -9.30 21.45
N SER A 697 37.77 -9.75 20.20
CA SER A 697 37.39 -11.05 19.64
C SER A 697 38.45 -12.11 19.95
N GLY A 698 38.06 -13.39 20.04
CA GLY A 698 38.99 -14.53 20.05
C GLY A 698 38.31 -15.81 19.56
N LEU A 699 39.02 -16.56 18.70
CA LEU A 699 38.56 -17.62 17.80
C LEU A 699 39.36 -18.92 18.07
N LEU A 700 38.83 -20.06 17.58
CA LEU A 700 39.46 -21.39 17.29
C LEU A 700 39.59 -22.37 18.50
N THR A 701 39.37 -23.70 18.44
CA THR A 701 39.45 -24.78 17.41
C THR A 701 38.56 -26.01 17.77
N GLN A 702 38.25 -26.90 16.80
CA GLN A 702 37.41 -28.13 16.86
C GLN A 702 38.14 -29.40 17.45
N PRO A 703 37.72 -30.71 17.25
CA PRO A 703 36.43 -31.38 16.91
C PRO A 703 36.11 -32.71 17.72
N ILE A 704 35.04 -33.45 17.34
CA ILE A 704 34.84 -34.94 17.32
C ILE A 704 33.73 -35.60 18.21
N HIS A 705 32.72 -36.15 17.50
CA HIS A 705 31.90 -37.39 17.66
C HIS A 705 30.83 -37.66 18.78
N PHE A 706 29.61 -38.04 18.30
CA PHE A 706 28.68 -39.16 18.64
C PHE A 706 28.50 -39.59 20.13
N VAL A 707 27.32 -39.86 20.72
CA VAL A 707 26.26 -40.88 20.44
C VAL A 707 24.99 -40.58 21.29
N ASN A 708 23.83 -41.10 20.85
CA ASN A 708 22.56 -41.46 21.55
C ASN A 708 22.64 -41.58 23.10
N GLU A 709 21.58 -41.42 23.90
CA GLU A 709 20.33 -42.22 23.90
C GLU A 709 19.37 -41.71 25.02
N THR A 710 18.06 -41.97 24.86
CA THR A 710 17.02 -42.29 25.88
C THR A 710 16.89 -41.44 27.17
N SER A 711 15.78 -40.77 27.53
CA SER A 711 14.35 -41.11 27.64
C SER A 711 13.89 -41.04 29.11
N LEU A 712 12.71 -40.42 29.32
CA LEU A 712 11.65 -40.77 30.28
C LEU A 712 11.58 -40.17 31.71
N ILE A 713 10.35 -39.68 32.00
CA ILE A 713 9.55 -39.72 33.25
C ILE A 713 9.93 -38.67 34.32
N SER A 714 9.17 -37.59 34.57
CA SER A 714 7.79 -37.41 35.07
C SER A 714 7.55 -37.81 36.54
N VAL A 715 7.48 -36.82 37.44
CA VAL A 715 6.60 -36.70 38.64
C VAL A 715 6.80 -35.25 39.15
N PHE A 716 5.83 -34.40 39.49
CA PHE A 716 4.40 -34.47 39.79
C PHE A 716 3.69 -33.23 39.23
#